data_AF-A0A5Z6CAD1-F1
#
_entry.id   AF-A0A5Z6CAD1-F1
#
_cell.length_a   1.000
_cell.length_b   1.000
_cell.length_c   1.000
_cell.angle_alpha   90.00
_cell.angle_beta   90.00
_cell.angle_gamma   90.00
#
_symmetry.space_group_name_H-M   'P 1'
#
loop_
_entity.id
_entity.type
_entity.pdbx_description
1 polymer ?
#
loop_
_entity_poly.entity_id
_entity_poly.type
_entity_poly.pdbx_seq_one_letter_code
_entity_poly.pdbx_strand_id
1 'polypeptide(L)'
;MEQDDRLLNAMFEMCNHKNPLNDGQREWHIADIPGLLREERYDELDERYNQALTESFTSREAEKRYFFAWNQMDNPFYDMDTLVEAGPQGLALIKNWQRARPRSTHAWLAEAQYWNHRAWLYRSYGWARETTRAMWICAAACNERMVIAALNAIDCEPRQWMAAALTSTNSKVFGQPDWLVEFLVGADVAGQPLMEDLAEYHRHSPQEVDALMAHSGLSFADAVCPNLPRPSVLPECNDDAGQKYWLAVCLAIFPTAFYVLDEYIPFRMPRWRGSHEEIREFLESSVCDHLSAAEREHLELLIWWDDHRDLRIKEVDSPAEQERIIAKAEEISLRAHIQESRHNALEWLRVCYSDLDDNDALWRTLQRSIVEKVKLNNYFSDDTIKFALRDFPDTWWMYNFLCQNAQQTEFAVPKIRRGYFQYAGLLGFEKDEAQGLAWLDSVADIQYNHSWRAAIKNFDWFGLPEHFVPLAELGAQRNIPAALNLLGLEHNNKENNGLLPYDPAIALGYFQRAAEILHRQLALRESTPYKLIDNGGYTDYENDLQNIHFSIGVCNQRLSKQEPDTEKRSAYEKELLDNLWLAHQFGHKEAWGLFLLNIFEVKDITLAHKHLELVQQEANKGTLHAMVTLSRLHGNKHDRTLFNMKLSARWAHFAFTLYPDNEIVMDCLDHLHFDSFWKRFRFA
;
A
#
# COMPACT_ATOMS: atom_id res chain seq x y z
N MET A 1 -1.00 -8.85 37.88
CA MET A 1 -2.27 -8.64 38.62
C MET A 1 -2.89 -7.30 38.25
N GLU A 2 -2.35 -6.14 38.63
CA GLU A 2 -3.00 -4.84 38.32
C GLU A 2 -3.21 -4.54 36.81
N GLN A 3 -2.29 -4.92 35.92
CA GLN A 3 -2.47 -4.74 34.47
C GLN A 3 -3.45 -5.74 33.85
N ASP A 4 -3.57 -6.94 34.42
CA ASP A 4 -4.60 -7.89 34.02
C ASP A 4 -5.98 -7.40 34.46
N ASP A 5 -6.07 -6.78 35.64
CA ASP A 5 -7.31 -6.13 36.10
C ASP A 5 -7.67 -4.93 35.22
N ARG A 6 -6.69 -4.11 34.78
CA ARG A 6 -6.92 -3.01 33.83
C ARG A 6 -7.43 -3.52 32.48
N LEU A 7 -6.83 -4.58 31.94
CA LEU A 7 -7.26 -5.19 30.68
C LEU A 7 -8.67 -5.76 30.81
N LEU A 8 -8.93 -6.54 31.86
CA LEU A 8 -10.24 -7.13 32.14
C LEU A 8 -11.33 -6.07 32.29
N ASN A 9 -11.05 -4.99 33.05
CA ASN A 9 -11.97 -3.87 33.19
C ASN A 9 -12.21 -3.17 31.84
N ALA A 10 -11.17 -2.94 31.04
CA ALA A 10 -11.34 -2.33 29.72
C ALA A 10 -12.17 -3.21 28.77
N MET A 11 -11.95 -4.53 28.76
CA MET A 11 -12.78 -5.45 27.97
C MET A 11 -14.22 -5.47 28.47
N PHE A 12 -14.43 -5.47 29.79
CA PHE A 12 -15.76 -5.38 30.40
C PHE A 12 -16.48 -4.08 30.01
N GLU A 13 -15.80 -2.94 30.05
CA GLU A 13 -16.33 -1.64 29.63
C GLU A 13 -16.70 -1.65 28.13
N MET A 14 -15.82 -2.17 27.28
CA MET A 14 -16.09 -2.30 25.84
C MET A 14 -17.30 -3.19 25.55
N CYS A 15 -17.56 -4.24 26.35
CA CYS A 15 -18.73 -5.09 26.17
C CYS A 15 -20.04 -4.41 26.60
N ASN A 16 -20.02 -3.69 27.73
CA ASN A 16 -21.24 -3.24 28.41
C ASN A 16 -21.63 -1.78 28.14
N HIS A 17 -20.69 -0.94 27.69
CA HIS A 17 -20.93 0.47 27.41
C HIS A 17 -20.68 0.79 25.94
N LYS A 18 -21.73 1.19 25.23
CA LYS A 18 -21.63 1.63 23.84
C LYS A 18 -21.00 3.03 23.80
N ASN A 19 -19.86 3.17 23.12
CA ASN A 19 -19.24 4.47 22.92
C ASN A 19 -20.11 5.36 22.02
N PRO A 20 -20.10 6.69 22.24
CA PRO A 20 -20.66 7.62 21.27
C PRO A 20 -20.07 7.34 19.90
N LEU A 21 -20.92 7.40 18.87
CA LEU A 21 -20.48 7.30 17.50
C LEU A 21 -19.49 8.44 17.23
N ASN A 22 -18.25 8.12 16.88
CA ASN A 22 -17.31 9.18 16.50
C ASN A 22 -17.77 9.80 15.17
N ASP A 23 -17.69 11.13 15.11
CA ASP A 23 -18.10 11.95 13.97
C ASP A 23 -17.06 11.96 12.83
N GLY A 24 -15.98 11.19 12.98
CA GLY A 24 -14.86 11.14 12.05
C GLY A 24 -13.86 12.28 12.23
N GLN A 25 -14.04 13.17 13.22
CA GLN A 25 -13.07 14.22 13.49
C GLN A 25 -11.74 13.64 13.98
N ARG A 26 -10.68 14.31 13.55
CA ARG A 26 -9.30 13.94 13.83
C ARG A 26 -8.87 14.45 15.22
N GLU A 27 -8.44 13.56 16.12
CA GLU A 27 -8.09 13.85 17.54
C GLU A 27 -6.95 14.90 17.69
N TRP A 28 -6.13 15.13 16.66
CA TRP A 28 -4.94 15.99 16.69
C TRP A 28 -4.90 17.07 15.61
N HIS A 29 -6.03 17.33 14.96
CA HIS A 29 -6.13 18.28 13.85
C HIS A 29 -5.98 19.73 14.29
N ILE A 30 -5.18 20.52 13.56
CA ILE A 30 -5.12 21.97 13.78
C ILE A 30 -6.09 22.68 12.84
N ALA A 31 -6.01 22.40 11.53
CA ALA A 31 -6.89 23.02 10.55
C ALA A 31 -7.02 22.22 9.25
N ASP A 32 -8.16 22.41 8.56
CA ASP A 32 -8.32 21.99 7.17
C ASP A 32 -7.58 22.99 6.27
N ILE A 33 -6.26 22.80 6.12
CA ILE A 33 -5.40 23.67 5.30
C ILE A 33 -5.97 23.78 3.87
N PRO A 34 -6.25 22.69 3.13
CA PRO A 34 -6.76 22.79 1.77
C PRO A 34 -8.08 23.58 1.67
N GLY A 35 -9.04 23.33 2.57
CA GLY A 35 -10.32 24.04 2.59
C GLY A 35 -10.14 25.55 2.78
N LEU A 36 -9.40 25.94 3.81
CA LEU A 36 -9.16 27.36 4.12
C LEU A 36 -8.36 28.08 3.04
N LEU A 37 -7.39 27.41 2.42
CA LEU A 37 -6.63 27.99 1.29
C LEU A 37 -7.50 28.22 0.05
N ARG A 38 -8.45 27.32 -0.26
CA ARG A 38 -9.39 27.49 -1.39
C ARG A 38 -10.40 28.60 -1.14
N GLU A 39 -10.78 28.82 0.13
CA GLU A 39 -11.66 29.92 0.55
C GLU A 39 -10.90 31.25 0.75
N GLU A 40 -9.59 31.28 0.50
CA GLU A 40 -8.71 32.44 0.71
C GLU A 40 -8.72 32.97 2.16
N ARG A 41 -9.02 32.12 3.14
CA ARG A 41 -9.09 32.44 4.59
C ARG A 41 -7.72 32.37 5.25
N TYR A 42 -6.76 33.13 4.71
CA TYR A 42 -5.36 33.06 5.11
C TYR A 42 -5.12 33.52 6.57
N ASP A 43 -5.76 34.60 7.01
CA ASP A 43 -5.54 35.15 8.36
C ASP A 43 -5.99 34.18 9.46
N GLU A 44 -7.11 33.50 9.24
CA GLU A 44 -7.63 32.49 10.17
C GLU A 44 -6.72 31.27 10.24
N LEU A 45 -6.19 30.84 9.09
CA LEU A 45 -5.22 29.75 9.05
C LEU A 45 -3.95 30.11 9.82
N ASP A 46 -3.42 31.31 9.59
CA ASP A 46 -2.27 31.84 10.31
C ASP A 46 -2.53 31.93 11.81
N GLU A 47 -3.69 32.45 12.24
CA GLU A 47 -4.02 32.57 13.66
C GLU A 47 -4.02 31.20 14.36
N ARG A 48 -4.64 30.18 13.75
CA ARG A 48 -4.72 28.82 14.30
C ARG A 48 -3.33 28.19 14.47
N TYR A 49 -2.47 28.29 13.46
CA TYR A 49 -1.13 27.71 13.54
C TYR A 49 -0.17 28.53 14.41
N ASN A 50 -0.36 29.86 14.50
CA ASN A 50 0.42 30.69 15.44
C ASN A 50 0.07 30.36 16.88
N GLN A 51 -1.20 30.12 17.17
CA GLN A 51 -1.65 29.63 18.47
C GLN A 51 -1.02 28.27 18.76
N ALA A 52 -1.12 27.30 17.84
CA ALA A 52 -0.55 25.97 18.03
C ALA A 52 0.97 25.99 18.19
N LEU A 53 1.69 26.82 17.43
CA LEU A 53 3.14 27.03 17.60
C LEU A 53 3.45 27.58 18.99
N THR A 54 2.69 28.56 19.46
CA THR A 54 2.89 29.13 20.81
C THR A 54 2.62 28.10 21.90
N GLU A 55 1.55 27.31 21.76
CA GLU A 55 1.20 26.24 22.69
C GLU A 55 2.25 25.11 22.70
N SER A 56 2.92 24.84 21.57
CA SER A 56 3.93 23.77 21.46
C SER A 56 5.08 23.89 22.47
N PHE A 57 5.34 25.09 23.00
CA PHE A 57 6.36 25.33 24.03
C PHE A 57 5.88 25.06 25.46
N THR A 58 4.60 24.75 25.66
CA THR A 58 3.96 24.74 26.98
C THR A 58 3.76 23.35 27.58
N SER A 59 3.62 22.31 26.74
CA SER A 59 3.52 20.92 27.18
C SER A 59 3.96 19.94 26.09
N ARG A 60 4.22 18.68 26.46
CA ARG A 60 4.56 17.61 25.53
C ARG A 60 3.43 17.26 24.59
N GLU A 61 2.19 17.29 25.06
CA GLU A 61 1.02 17.07 24.23
C GLU A 61 0.88 18.15 23.16
N ALA A 62 1.06 19.43 23.53
CA ALA A 62 1.00 20.51 22.56
C ALA A 62 2.16 20.45 21.55
N GLU A 63 3.37 20.09 22.00
CA GLU A 63 4.52 19.82 21.12
C GLU A 63 4.20 18.70 20.12
N LYS A 64 3.73 17.55 20.62
CA LYS A 64 3.34 16.38 19.81
C LYS A 64 2.32 16.75 18.75
N ARG A 65 1.30 17.53 19.13
CA ARG A 65 0.24 17.99 18.23
C ARG A 65 0.81 18.82 17.09
N TYR A 66 1.65 19.80 17.41
CA TYR A 66 2.26 20.65 16.39
C TYR A 66 3.22 19.87 15.50
N PHE A 67 4.02 18.98 16.10
CA PHE A 67 4.92 18.10 15.38
C PHE A 67 4.17 17.24 14.35
N PHE A 68 3.14 16.51 14.80
CA PHE A 68 2.40 15.60 13.92
C PHE A 68 1.48 16.31 12.92
N ALA A 69 1.04 17.54 13.16
CA ALA A 69 0.30 18.28 12.14
C ALA A 69 1.17 18.60 10.90
N TRP A 70 2.49 18.74 11.08
CA TRP A 70 3.42 19.10 10.01
C TRP A 70 4.36 17.98 9.56
N ASN A 71 4.57 16.91 10.34
CA ASN A 71 5.44 15.82 9.92
C ASN A 71 4.65 14.70 9.23
N GLN A 72 5.04 14.35 8.01
CA GLN A 72 4.36 13.33 7.20
C GLN A 72 4.69 11.89 7.61
N MET A 73 5.92 11.61 8.07
CA MET A 73 6.50 10.25 8.12
C MET A 73 5.58 9.24 8.83
N ASP A 74 4.91 8.39 8.04
CA ASP A 74 3.93 7.36 8.46
C ASP A 74 2.92 7.85 9.51
N ASN A 75 2.40 9.08 9.31
CA ASN A 75 1.62 9.79 10.32
C ASN A 75 0.19 10.14 9.84
N PRO A 76 -0.87 9.53 10.40
CA PRO A 76 -2.27 9.81 10.03
C PRO A 76 -2.79 11.17 10.52
N PHE A 77 -2.00 11.93 11.27
CA PHE A 77 -2.34 13.25 11.81
C PHE A 77 -1.79 14.41 10.98
N TYR A 78 -1.15 14.13 9.84
CA TYR A 78 -0.60 15.16 8.95
C TYR A 78 -1.70 16.01 8.31
N ASP A 79 -1.66 17.33 8.51
CA ASP A 79 -2.73 18.24 8.04
C ASP A 79 -2.58 18.59 6.54
N MET A 80 -1.40 18.34 5.96
CA MET A 80 -1.04 18.73 4.59
C MET A 80 -1.25 17.63 3.54
N ASP A 81 -1.66 16.41 3.92
CA ASP A 81 -1.81 15.24 3.02
C ASP A 81 -2.51 15.59 1.70
N THR A 82 -3.74 16.13 1.80
CA THR A 82 -4.54 16.46 0.61
C THR A 82 -3.85 17.50 -0.28
N LEU A 83 -3.05 18.39 0.31
CA LEU A 83 -2.37 19.45 -0.42
C LEU A 83 -1.12 18.94 -1.12
N VAL A 84 -0.34 18.08 -0.46
CA VAL A 84 0.86 17.48 -1.08
C VAL A 84 0.49 16.43 -2.13
N GLU A 85 -0.59 15.68 -1.95
CA GLU A 85 -1.07 14.73 -2.96
C GLU A 85 -1.60 15.44 -4.23
N ALA A 86 -2.10 16.68 -4.11
CA ALA A 86 -2.65 17.46 -5.22
C ALA A 86 -1.61 17.96 -6.25
N GLY A 87 -0.35 17.51 -6.20
CA GLY A 87 0.60 17.88 -7.25
C GLY A 87 1.00 19.37 -7.22
N PRO A 88 1.38 19.91 -8.40
CA PRO A 88 1.59 21.34 -8.60
C PRO A 88 0.40 22.23 -8.24
N GLN A 89 -0.83 21.70 -8.23
CA GLN A 89 -2.02 22.46 -7.85
C GLN A 89 -2.01 22.80 -6.36
N GLY A 90 -1.54 21.87 -5.52
CA GLY A 90 -1.33 22.13 -4.09
C GLY A 90 -0.26 23.19 -3.84
N LEU A 91 0.87 23.10 -4.54
CA LEU A 91 1.92 24.13 -4.49
C LEU A 91 1.40 25.51 -4.89
N ALA A 92 0.53 25.60 -5.90
CA ALA A 92 -0.05 26.87 -6.32
C ALA A 92 -0.90 27.52 -5.21
N LEU A 93 -1.66 26.74 -4.44
CA LEU A 93 -2.42 27.25 -3.28
C LEU A 93 -1.48 27.78 -2.19
N ILE A 94 -0.39 27.06 -1.89
CA ILE A 94 0.64 27.52 -0.94
C ILE A 94 1.29 28.83 -1.41
N LYS A 95 1.65 28.91 -2.69
CA LYS A 95 2.24 30.13 -3.28
C LYS A 95 1.28 31.31 -3.25
N ASN A 96 -0.03 31.10 -3.43
CA ASN A 96 -1.02 32.15 -3.29
C ASN A 96 -1.12 32.67 -1.85
N TRP A 97 -1.05 31.79 -0.86
CA TRP A 97 -0.96 32.18 0.55
C TRP A 97 0.28 33.03 0.83
N GLN A 98 1.46 32.62 0.36
CA GLN A 98 2.69 33.41 0.50
C GLN A 98 2.59 34.79 -0.15
N ARG A 99 1.99 34.89 -1.34
CA ARG A 99 1.77 36.19 -2.01
C ARG A 99 0.83 37.09 -1.23
N ALA A 100 -0.25 36.53 -0.67
CA ALA A 100 -1.22 37.27 0.12
C ALA A 100 -0.67 37.67 1.50
N ARG A 101 0.18 36.83 2.10
CA ARG A 101 0.79 37.01 3.42
C ARG A 101 2.29 36.68 3.40
N PRO A 102 3.15 37.56 2.85
CA PRO A 102 4.58 37.28 2.72
C PRO A 102 5.34 37.05 4.04
N ARG A 103 4.77 37.53 5.16
CA ARG A 103 5.31 37.36 6.52
C ARG A 103 4.67 36.18 7.28
N SER A 104 3.84 35.37 6.64
CA SER A 104 3.32 34.14 7.25
C SER A 104 4.44 33.10 7.33
N THR A 105 4.88 32.78 8.55
CA THR A 105 5.82 31.67 8.77
C THR A 105 5.23 30.32 8.32
N HIS A 106 3.92 30.14 8.46
CA HIS A 106 3.25 28.88 8.14
C HIS A 106 3.08 28.67 6.64
N ALA A 107 2.92 29.74 5.85
CA ALA A 107 2.95 29.64 4.38
C ALA A 107 4.31 29.17 3.86
N TRP A 108 5.40 29.62 4.49
CA TRP A 108 6.76 29.17 4.17
C TRP A 108 7.03 27.75 4.68
N LEU A 109 6.59 27.40 5.89
CA LEU A 109 6.69 26.04 6.42
C LEU A 109 5.89 25.03 5.57
N ALA A 110 4.70 25.41 5.09
CA ALA A 110 3.89 24.59 4.20
C ALA A 110 4.60 24.30 2.88
N GLU A 111 5.30 25.28 2.31
CA GLU A 111 6.14 25.04 1.13
C GLU A 111 7.33 24.13 1.46
N ALA A 112 8.00 24.33 2.60
CA ALA A 112 9.08 23.47 3.03
C ALA A 112 8.61 22.00 3.14
N GLN A 113 7.45 21.77 3.76
CA GLN A 113 6.86 20.42 3.86
C GLN A 113 6.41 19.86 2.51
N TYR A 114 5.88 20.70 1.61
CA TYR A 114 5.56 20.29 0.25
C TYR A 114 6.81 19.75 -0.48
N TRP A 115 7.93 20.49 -0.40
CA TRP A 115 9.17 20.07 -1.05
C TRP A 115 9.81 18.86 -0.36
N ASN A 116 9.72 18.75 0.97
CA ASN A 116 10.10 17.55 1.71
C ASN A 116 9.34 16.31 1.20
N HIS A 117 8.01 16.38 1.13
CA HIS A 117 7.17 15.31 0.59
C HIS A 117 7.61 14.91 -0.82
N ARG A 118 7.84 15.89 -1.71
CA ARG A 118 8.29 15.62 -3.08
C ARG A 118 9.67 14.97 -3.14
N ALA A 119 10.60 15.39 -2.29
CA ALA A 119 11.93 14.77 -2.20
C ALA A 119 11.82 13.29 -1.80
N TRP A 120 11.01 12.98 -0.79
CA TRP A 120 10.72 11.60 -0.37
C TRP A 120 10.02 10.79 -1.46
N LEU A 121 9.07 11.39 -2.16
CA LEU A 121 8.36 10.74 -3.26
C LEU A 121 9.30 10.38 -4.43
N TYR A 122 10.22 11.29 -4.80
CA TYR A 122 11.24 10.99 -5.81
C TYR A 122 12.22 9.92 -5.34
N ARG A 123 12.70 10.02 -4.09
CA ARG A 123 13.64 9.04 -3.53
C ARG A 123 13.00 7.66 -3.37
N SER A 124 11.67 7.59 -3.29
CA SER A 124 10.88 6.39 -3.05
C SER A 124 11.10 5.82 -1.64
N TYR A 125 10.04 5.34 -0.96
CA TYR A 125 10.15 4.64 0.32
C TYR A 125 10.82 3.25 0.19
N GLY A 126 11.10 2.79 -1.03
CA GLY A 126 11.78 1.54 -1.35
C GLY A 126 13.31 1.56 -1.19
N TRP A 127 13.97 0.55 -1.74
CA TRP A 127 15.41 0.40 -1.65
C TRP A 127 16.11 1.46 -2.51
N ALA A 128 17.16 2.09 -1.98
CA ALA A 128 17.92 3.14 -2.69
C ALA A 128 18.46 2.72 -4.07
N ARG A 129 18.61 1.41 -4.33
CA ARG A 129 19.04 0.84 -5.62
C ARG A 129 17.99 0.91 -6.72
N GLU A 130 16.71 1.05 -6.35
CA GLU A 130 15.59 1.12 -7.28
C GLU A 130 15.39 2.56 -7.77
N THR A 131 15.80 3.56 -6.97
CA THR A 131 15.79 4.98 -7.28
C THR A 131 16.75 5.35 -8.41
N THR A 132 16.22 5.91 -9.50
CA THR A 132 17.03 6.33 -10.65
C THR A 132 17.91 7.54 -10.33
N ARG A 133 18.96 7.76 -11.12
CA ARG A 133 19.81 8.95 -10.98
C ARG A 133 19.01 10.25 -11.15
N ALA A 134 18.11 10.32 -12.13
CA ALA A 134 17.28 11.50 -12.37
C ALA A 134 16.36 11.81 -11.18
N MET A 135 15.80 10.77 -10.54
CA MET A 135 15.01 10.91 -9.31
C MET A 135 15.83 11.44 -8.14
N TRP A 136 17.05 10.93 -7.93
CA TRP A 136 17.95 11.47 -6.89
C TRP A 136 18.27 12.95 -7.11
N ILE A 137 18.51 13.35 -8.35
CA ILE A 137 18.77 14.75 -8.71
C ILE A 137 17.52 15.62 -8.48
N CYS A 138 16.33 15.13 -8.84
CA CYS A 138 15.07 15.83 -8.55
C CYS A 138 14.81 15.93 -7.04
N ALA A 139 15.11 14.89 -6.26
CA ALA A 139 14.99 14.90 -4.80
C ALA A 139 15.93 15.94 -4.17
N ALA A 140 17.18 16.02 -4.63
CA ALA A 140 18.14 17.04 -4.19
C ALA A 140 17.67 18.47 -4.54
N ALA A 141 17.11 18.67 -5.75
CA ALA A 141 16.52 19.96 -6.14
C ALA A 141 15.32 20.35 -5.28
N CYS A 142 14.44 19.40 -4.93
CA CYS A 142 13.37 19.63 -3.95
C CYS A 142 13.93 19.98 -2.57
N ASN A 143 14.96 19.28 -2.09
CA ASN A 143 15.60 19.58 -0.82
C ASN A 143 16.19 21.01 -0.79
N GLU A 144 16.80 21.46 -1.88
CA GLU A 144 17.28 22.84 -2.00
C GLU A 144 16.15 23.87 -1.90
N ARG A 145 15.02 23.63 -2.57
CA ARG A 145 13.81 24.47 -2.42
C ARG A 145 13.27 24.47 -1.00
N MET A 146 13.29 23.31 -0.35
CA MET A 146 12.84 23.14 1.02
C MET A 146 13.68 23.99 1.99
N VAL A 147 15.02 23.96 1.86
CA VAL A 147 15.93 24.75 2.70
C VAL A 147 15.68 26.26 2.54
N ILE A 148 15.46 26.72 1.30
CA ILE A 148 15.10 28.12 1.03
C ILE A 148 13.80 28.50 1.76
N ALA A 149 12.77 27.67 1.67
CA ALA A 149 11.50 27.91 2.34
C ALA A 149 11.64 27.86 3.88
N ALA A 150 12.44 26.94 4.41
CA ALA A 150 12.72 26.83 5.85
C ALA A 150 13.42 28.08 6.41
N LEU A 151 14.42 28.62 5.70
CA LEU A 151 15.08 29.87 6.10
C LEU A 151 14.10 31.06 6.15
N ASN A 152 13.21 31.18 5.16
CA ASN A 152 12.16 32.21 5.17
C ASN A 152 11.14 32.01 6.30
N ALA A 153 10.79 30.76 6.62
CA ALA A 153 9.87 30.45 7.72
C ALA A 153 10.45 30.90 9.08
N ILE A 154 11.75 30.65 9.32
CA ILE A 154 12.46 31.04 10.55
C ILE A 154 12.68 32.56 10.60
N ASP A 155 12.94 33.23 9.48
CA ASP A 155 13.02 34.70 9.45
C ASP A 155 11.67 35.37 9.73
N CYS A 156 10.56 34.77 9.26
CA CYS A 156 9.22 35.28 9.52
C CYS A 156 8.86 35.21 11.01
N GLU A 157 9.20 34.09 11.65
CA GLU A 157 8.97 33.83 13.07
C GLU A 157 10.17 33.04 13.64
N PRO A 158 11.07 33.67 14.40
CA PRO A 158 12.26 33.02 14.95
C PRO A 158 11.96 31.84 15.89
N ARG A 159 10.72 31.71 16.38
CA ARG A 159 10.27 30.56 17.18
C ARG A 159 9.90 29.33 16.33
N GLN A 160 9.99 29.39 15.00
CA GLN A 160 9.59 28.32 14.09
C GLN A 160 10.57 27.13 14.11
N TRP A 161 10.57 26.37 15.21
CA TRP A 161 11.46 25.24 15.43
C TRP A 161 11.22 24.08 14.45
N MET A 162 9.99 23.93 13.94
CA MET A 162 9.63 22.84 13.04
C MET A 162 10.36 22.91 11.69
N ALA A 163 10.67 24.12 11.21
CA ALA A 163 11.46 24.30 9.99
C ALA A 163 12.91 23.79 10.18
N ALA A 164 13.50 24.01 11.36
CA ALA A 164 14.84 23.52 11.69
C ALA A 164 14.85 21.99 11.88
N ALA A 165 13.83 21.44 12.55
CA ALA A 165 13.64 20.00 12.72
C ALA A 165 13.55 19.29 11.35
N LEU A 166 12.70 19.79 10.45
CA LEU A 166 12.56 19.29 9.09
C LEU A 166 13.90 19.29 8.33
N THR A 167 14.63 20.39 8.43
CA THR A 167 15.92 20.55 7.72
C THR A 167 16.99 19.61 8.26
N SER A 168 16.97 19.31 9.57
CA SER A 168 17.84 18.31 10.19
C SER A 168 17.69 16.96 9.52
N THR A 169 16.48 16.38 9.52
CA THR A 169 16.22 15.07 8.91
C THR A 169 16.61 15.03 7.43
N ASN A 170 16.19 16.04 6.66
CA ASN A 170 16.44 16.07 5.23
C ASN A 170 17.92 16.21 4.87
N SER A 171 18.69 16.99 5.63
CA SER A 171 20.12 17.14 5.38
C SER A 171 20.88 15.81 5.52
N LYS A 172 20.38 14.89 6.35
CA LYS A 172 20.94 13.53 6.49
C LYS A 172 20.58 12.62 5.32
N VAL A 173 19.38 12.77 4.75
CA VAL A 173 18.84 11.89 3.70
C VAL A 173 19.25 12.35 2.31
N PHE A 174 19.13 13.65 2.04
CA PHE A 174 19.33 14.27 0.72
C PHE A 174 20.61 15.10 0.62
N GLY A 175 21.32 15.30 1.74
CA GLY A 175 22.49 16.18 1.80
C GLY A 175 22.11 17.65 2.03
N GLN A 176 23.12 18.52 2.04
CA GLN A 176 22.95 19.96 2.15
C GLN A 176 23.15 20.63 0.78
N PRO A 177 22.47 21.76 0.48
CA PRO A 177 22.80 22.56 -0.70
C PRO A 177 24.23 23.13 -0.62
N ASP A 178 24.93 23.18 -1.75
CA ASP A 178 26.35 23.59 -1.80
C ASP A 178 26.56 25.04 -1.33
N TRP A 179 25.62 25.94 -1.66
CA TRP A 179 25.66 27.36 -1.25
C TRP A 179 25.39 27.57 0.25
N LEU A 180 24.83 26.58 0.96
CA LEU A 180 24.31 26.77 2.31
C LEU A 180 25.40 27.14 3.31
N VAL A 181 26.56 26.49 3.25
CA VAL A 181 27.68 26.79 4.17
C VAL A 181 28.18 28.21 3.95
N GLU A 182 28.40 28.61 2.69
CA GLU A 182 28.82 29.97 2.34
C GLU A 182 27.84 31.03 2.85
N PHE A 183 26.55 30.79 2.66
CA PHE A 183 25.48 31.64 3.19
C PHE A 183 25.52 31.74 4.72
N LEU A 184 25.68 30.61 5.43
CA LEU A 184 25.71 30.58 6.89
C LEU A 184 26.95 31.26 7.49
N VAL A 185 28.08 31.30 6.77
CA VAL A 185 29.26 32.10 7.18
C VAL A 185 29.17 33.58 6.78
N GLY A 186 28.11 33.97 6.07
CA GLY A 186 27.76 35.37 5.77
C GLY A 186 28.19 35.87 4.39
N ALA A 187 28.48 34.96 3.46
CA ALA A 187 28.65 35.33 2.07
C ALA A 187 27.30 35.73 1.44
N ASP A 188 27.34 36.67 0.49
CA ASP A 188 26.20 36.95 -0.37
C ASP A 188 26.15 35.89 -1.48
N VAL A 189 25.13 35.04 -1.41
CA VAL A 189 24.87 33.96 -2.37
C VAL A 189 23.78 34.31 -3.38
N ALA A 190 23.20 35.52 -3.29
CA ALA A 190 22.10 35.91 -4.16
C ALA A 190 22.53 35.88 -5.64
N GLY A 191 21.70 35.27 -6.49
CA GLY A 191 21.96 35.12 -7.91
C GLY A 191 22.90 33.96 -8.29
N GLN A 192 23.45 33.21 -7.32
CA GLN A 192 24.11 31.93 -7.62
C GLN A 192 23.11 30.96 -8.28
N PRO A 193 23.53 30.11 -9.24
CA PRO A 193 22.64 29.13 -9.84
C PRO A 193 22.16 28.10 -8.80
N LEU A 194 20.90 27.70 -8.91
CA LEU A 194 20.29 26.59 -8.14
C LEU A 194 20.11 25.38 -9.04
N MET A 195 20.00 24.20 -8.43
CA MET A 195 19.70 22.94 -9.11
C MET A 195 20.67 22.66 -10.27
N GLU A 196 21.96 22.98 -10.10
CA GLU A 196 22.98 22.87 -11.15
C GLU A 196 23.06 21.46 -11.74
N ASP A 197 23.06 20.44 -10.89
CA ASP A 197 23.03 19.03 -11.30
C ASP A 197 21.78 18.68 -12.13
N LEU A 198 20.63 19.25 -11.78
CA LEU A 198 19.38 19.06 -12.53
C LEU A 198 19.46 19.75 -13.88
N ALA A 199 20.00 20.97 -13.94
CA ALA A 199 20.20 21.70 -15.19
C ALA A 199 21.23 21.01 -16.11
N GLU A 200 22.29 20.44 -15.54
CA GLU A 200 23.27 19.64 -16.27
C GLU A 200 22.67 18.33 -16.80
N TYR A 201 21.92 17.61 -15.96
CA TYR A 201 21.26 16.39 -16.38
C TYR A 201 20.19 16.65 -17.46
N HIS A 202 19.40 17.73 -17.30
CA HIS A 202 18.40 18.16 -18.27
C HIS A 202 18.98 18.46 -19.66
N ARG A 203 20.23 18.99 -19.75
CA ARG A 203 20.90 19.18 -21.06
C ARG A 203 21.09 17.88 -21.84
N HIS A 204 21.17 16.75 -21.15
CA HIS A 204 21.38 15.43 -21.74
C HIS A 204 20.08 14.63 -21.89
N SER A 205 19.16 14.76 -20.93
CA SER A 205 17.90 14.00 -20.85
C SER A 205 16.68 14.91 -20.57
N PRO A 206 16.32 15.84 -21.48
CA PRO A 206 15.28 16.84 -21.19
C PRO A 206 13.90 16.23 -20.98
N GLN A 207 13.51 15.24 -21.79
CA GLN A 207 12.20 14.58 -21.70
C GLN A 207 11.98 13.87 -20.35
N GLU A 208 13.02 13.23 -19.82
CA GLU A 208 12.98 12.55 -18.53
C GLU A 208 12.82 13.55 -17.38
N VAL A 209 13.62 14.61 -17.40
CA VAL A 209 13.60 15.63 -16.36
C VAL A 209 12.30 16.43 -16.39
N ASP A 210 11.81 16.82 -17.56
CA ASP A 210 10.53 17.54 -17.70
C ASP A 210 9.35 16.73 -17.15
N ALA A 211 9.32 15.42 -17.45
CA ALA A 211 8.29 14.53 -16.93
C ALA A 211 8.39 14.35 -15.42
N LEU A 212 9.60 14.17 -14.88
CA LEU A 212 9.80 14.09 -13.43
C LEU A 212 9.38 15.40 -12.75
N MET A 213 9.84 16.55 -13.24
CA MET A 213 9.51 17.87 -12.68
C MET A 213 8.00 18.17 -12.71
N ALA A 214 7.25 17.64 -13.68
CA ALA A 214 5.81 17.81 -13.73
C ALA A 214 5.07 17.23 -12.50
N HIS A 215 5.62 16.20 -11.85
CA HIS A 215 5.04 15.65 -10.62
C HIS A 215 5.10 16.61 -9.43
N SER A 216 6.17 17.42 -9.35
CA SER A 216 6.43 18.31 -8.21
C SER A 216 6.12 19.77 -8.49
N GLY A 217 6.08 20.18 -9.76
CA GLY A 217 6.03 21.59 -10.13
C GLY A 217 7.38 22.29 -10.01
N LEU A 218 8.49 21.53 -9.89
CA LEU A 218 9.83 22.07 -10.06
C LEU A 218 9.92 22.79 -11.42
N SER A 219 10.71 23.88 -11.46
CA SER A 219 10.90 24.68 -12.66
C SER A 219 12.25 25.37 -12.64
N PHE A 220 12.85 25.55 -13.83
CA PHE A 220 14.03 26.38 -14.03
C PHE A 220 13.74 27.89 -14.03
N ALA A 221 12.47 28.32 -13.94
CA ALA A 221 12.10 29.74 -13.89
C ALA A 221 12.73 30.46 -12.68
N ASP A 222 12.82 29.77 -11.54
CA ASP A 222 13.43 30.29 -10.31
C ASP A 222 14.76 29.56 -10.02
N ALA A 223 15.59 29.31 -11.04
CA ALA A 223 16.86 28.57 -10.92
C ALA A 223 18.06 29.40 -10.43
N VAL A 224 17.80 30.47 -9.71
CA VAL A 224 18.84 31.28 -9.06
C VAL A 224 18.47 31.52 -7.61
N CYS A 225 19.49 31.57 -6.76
CA CYS A 225 19.33 31.75 -5.34
C CYS A 225 18.70 33.14 -5.09
N PRO A 226 17.53 33.21 -4.43
CA PRO A 226 16.91 34.50 -4.14
C PRO A 226 17.74 35.25 -3.10
N ASN A 227 17.40 36.52 -2.86
CA ASN A 227 17.93 37.21 -1.69
C ASN A 227 17.35 36.56 -0.43
N LEU A 228 18.17 35.81 0.29
CA LEU A 228 17.75 35.05 1.47
C LEU A 228 17.93 35.87 2.74
N PRO A 229 16.93 35.91 3.64
CA PRO A 229 17.13 36.46 4.96
C PRO A 229 18.11 35.58 5.74
N ARG A 230 18.94 36.17 6.62
CA ARG A 230 19.74 35.44 7.60
C ARG A 230 19.06 35.53 8.98
N PRO A 231 18.28 34.52 9.40
CA PRO A 231 17.63 34.55 10.70
C PRO A 231 18.64 34.72 11.83
N SER A 232 18.33 35.61 12.78
CA SER A 232 19.24 35.95 13.90
C SER A 232 19.47 34.80 14.88
N VAL A 233 18.61 33.78 14.85
CA VAL A 233 18.67 32.60 15.74
C VAL A 233 19.64 31.53 15.25
N LEU A 234 20.15 31.63 14.02
CA LEU A 234 21.09 30.66 13.48
C LEU A 234 22.45 30.75 14.20
N PRO A 235 22.95 29.65 14.79
CA PRO A 235 24.28 29.62 15.39
C PRO A 235 25.36 29.68 14.31
N GLU A 236 26.61 29.96 14.73
CA GLU A 236 27.77 29.88 13.86
C GLU A 236 27.92 28.49 13.24
N CYS A 237 28.24 28.43 11.95
CA CYS A 237 28.43 27.19 11.20
C CYS A 237 29.93 26.87 11.10
N ASN A 238 30.32 25.67 11.52
CA ASN A 238 31.70 25.18 11.47
C ASN A 238 31.93 24.33 10.21
N ASP A 239 31.69 24.90 9.03
CA ASP A 239 31.84 24.29 7.70
C ASP A 239 30.97 23.04 7.41
N ASP A 240 30.08 22.66 8.32
CA ASP A 240 29.10 21.57 8.16
C ASP A 240 27.70 22.08 8.54
N ALA A 241 26.82 22.15 7.54
CA ALA A 241 25.42 22.54 7.68
C ALA A 241 24.49 21.32 7.62
N GLY A 242 25.01 20.14 7.96
CA GLY A 242 24.27 18.88 8.01
C GLY A 242 23.39 18.73 9.26
N GLN A 243 22.98 17.49 9.52
CA GLN A 243 21.97 17.16 10.52
C GLN A 243 22.27 17.72 11.92
N LYS A 244 23.53 17.65 12.37
CA LYS A 244 23.93 18.14 13.70
C LYS A 244 23.78 19.66 13.81
N TYR A 245 24.08 20.40 12.75
CA TYR A 245 23.93 21.86 12.73
C TYR A 245 22.46 22.24 12.88
N TRP A 246 21.58 21.63 12.08
CA TRP A 246 20.15 21.93 12.13
C TRP A 246 19.46 21.44 13.40
N LEU A 247 19.94 20.35 14.00
CA LEU A 247 19.54 19.99 15.37
C LEU A 247 19.94 21.09 16.36
N ALA A 248 21.16 21.62 16.27
CA ALA A 248 21.60 22.72 17.14
C ALA A 248 20.78 24.01 16.93
N VAL A 249 20.41 24.33 15.68
CA VAL A 249 19.47 25.43 15.37
C VAL A 249 18.14 25.17 16.07
N CYS A 250 17.57 23.97 15.93
CA CYS A 250 16.28 23.64 16.52
C CYS A 250 16.32 23.76 18.05
N LEU A 251 17.39 23.26 18.69
CA LEU A 251 17.56 23.34 20.14
C LEU A 251 17.92 24.76 20.63
N ALA A 252 18.49 25.61 19.77
CA ALA A 252 18.62 27.03 20.10
C ALA A 252 17.26 27.74 20.14
N ILE A 253 16.31 27.31 19.30
CA ILE A 253 14.93 27.84 19.26
C ILE A 253 14.08 27.22 20.40
N PHE A 254 14.13 25.90 20.54
CA PHE A 254 13.37 25.13 21.52
C PHE A 254 14.29 24.13 22.25
N PRO A 255 14.95 24.57 23.35
CA PRO A 255 15.98 23.79 24.04
C PRO A 255 15.55 22.43 24.58
N THR A 256 14.24 22.24 24.77
CA THR A 256 13.70 21.02 25.34
C THR A 256 12.90 20.18 24.35
N ALA A 257 12.96 20.45 23.04
CA ALA A 257 12.14 19.77 22.02
C ALA A 257 12.39 18.24 22.00
N PHE A 258 11.44 17.47 22.53
CA PHE A 258 11.55 16.02 22.66
C PHE A 258 11.27 15.31 21.34
N TYR A 259 10.22 15.69 20.62
CA TYR A 259 9.84 15.00 19.37
C TYR A 259 10.85 15.22 18.24
N VAL A 260 11.63 16.28 18.33
CA VAL A 260 12.78 16.50 17.43
C VAL A 260 13.90 15.50 17.69
N LEU A 261 14.14 15.15 18.97
CA LEU A 261 15.11 14.11 19.32
C LEU A 261 14.61 12.72 18.93
N ASP A 262 13.31 12.48 19.14
CA ASP A 262 12.63 11.25 18.72
C ASP A 262 12.77 10.99 17.21
N GLU A 263 12.60 12.03 16.38
CA GLU A 263 12.82 11.93 14.94
C GLU A 263 14.31 11.85 14.55
N TYR A 264 15.18 12.54 15.29
CA TYR A 264 16.62 12.58 15.00
C TYR A 264 17.30 11.21 15.17
N ILE A 265 16.97 10.47 16.23
CA ILE A 265 17.64 9.23 16.61
C ILE A 265 17.55 8.12 15.55
N PRO A 266 16.38 7.85 14.92
CA PRO A 266 16.28 6.88 13.84
C PRO A 266 17.31 7.06 12.72
N PHE A 267 17.65 8.30 12.39
CA PHE A 267 18.65 8.60 11.35
C PHE A 267 20.11 8.47 11.83
N ARG A 268 20.32 8.11 13.10
CA ARG A 268 21.62 7.73 13.69
C ARG A 268 21.79 6.21 13.82
N MET A 269 20.79 5.42 13.46
CA MET A 269 20.86 3.96 13.50
C MET A 269 21.81 3.40 12.42
N PRO A 270 22.34 2.17 12.58
CA PRO A 270 23.22 1.52 11.61
C PRO A 270 22.72 1.54 10.16
N ARG A 271 21.41 1.37 9.94
CA ARG A 271 20.79 1.44 8.60
C ARG A 271 20.97 2.80 7.89
N TRP A 272 21.25 3.86 8.66
CA TRP A 272 21.55 5.21 8.17
C TRP A 272 23.03 5.59 8.34
N ARG A 273 23.91 4.59 8.40
CA ARG A 273 25.38 4.73 8.57
C ARG A 273 25.80 5.36 9.90
N GLY A 274 24.96 5.33 10.93
CA GLY A 274 25.37 5.67 12.30
C GLY A 274 25.65 4.40 13.12
N SER A 275 25.55 4.48 14.44
CA SER A 275 25.67 3.33 15.34
C SER A 275 24.84 3.50 16.60
N HIS A 276 24.48 2.40 17.25
CA HIS A 276 23.80 2.45 18.55
C HIS A 276 24.67 3.04 19.65
N GLU A 277 26.00 2.93 19.54
CA GLU A 277 26.91 3.55 20.51
C GLU A 277 26.88 5.07 20.41
N GLU A 278 26.89 5.63 19.20
CA GLU A 278 26.71 7.06 18.99
C GLU A 278 25.38 7.58 19.56
N ILE A 279 24.32 6.76 19.51
CA ILE A 279 23.03 7.10 20.12
C ILE A 279 23.15 7.13 21.65
N ARG A 280 23.80 6.13 22.27
CA ARG A 280 24.01 6.11 23.72
C ARG A 280 24.85 7.29 24.19
N GLU A 281 25.98 7.56 23.52
CA GLU A 281 26.83 8.72 23.82
C GLU A 281 26.06 10.04 23.68
N PHE A 282 25.20 10.16 22.67
CA PHE A 282 24.33 11.33 22.50
C PHE A 282 23.33 11.48 23.66
N LEU A 283 22.68 10.39 24.07
CA LEU A 283 21.75 10.40 25.20
C LEU A 283 22.45 10.72 26.54
N GLU A 284 23.72 10.35 26.70
CA GLU A 284 24.55 10.70 27.86
C GLU A 284 25.09 12.14 27.82
N SER A 285 24.99 12.82 26.67
CA SER A 285 25.47 14.20 26.53
C SER A 285 24.57 15.21 27.24
N SER A 286 25.13 16.39 27.54
CA SER A 286 24.40 17.48 28.20
C SER A 286 23.21 18.03 27.39
N VAL A 287 23.14 17.71 26.10
CA VAL A 287 21.99 18.06 25.24
C VAL A 287 20.70 17.41 25.77
N CYS A 288 20.82 16.22 26.36
CA CYS A 288 19.70 15.41 26.82
C CYS A 288 19.44 15.52 28.33
N ASP A 289 20.09 16.46 29.04
CA ASP A 289 19.95 16.64 30.49
C ASP A 289 18.53 17.05 30.92
N HIS A 290 17.79 17.69 30.03
CA HIS A 290 16.42 18.14 30.28
C HIS A 290 15.37 17.02 30.18
N LEU A 291 15.74 15.86 29.63
CA LEU A 291 14.82 14.74 29.44
C LEU A 291 14.43 14.11 30.77
N SER A 292 13.15 13.81 30.92
CA SER A 292 12.65 12.98 32.00
C SER A 292 13.18 11.54 31.86
N ALA A 293 13.10 10.77 32.96
CA ALA A 293 13.48 9.36 32.94
C ALA A 293 12.66 8.55 31.91
N ALA A 294 11.37 8.88 31.74
CA ALA A 294 10.48 8.24 30.77
C ALA A 294 10.87 8.56 29.31
N GLU A 295 11.22 9.81 29.03
CA GLU A 295 11.68 10.24 27.70
C GLU A 295 13.02 9.61 27.34
N ARG A 296 13.96 9.59 28.29
CA ARG A 296 15.26 8.93 28.09
C ARG A 296 15.11 7.44 27.86
N GLU A 297 14.25 6.76 28.63
CA GLU A 297 13.91 5.34 28.42
C GLU A 297 13.36 5.11 27.00
N HIS A 298 12.44 5.97 26.54
CA HIS A 298 11.85 5.83 25.21
C HIS A 298 12.90 5.91 24.09
N LEU A 299 13.74 6.94 24.13
CA LEU A 299 14.79 7.13 23.14
C LEU A 299 15.83 5.99 23.16
N GLU A 300 16.11 5.42 24.33
CA GLU A 300 16.95 4.22 24.45
C GLU A 300 16.26 2.98 23.86
N LEU A 301 14.95 2.82 24.07
CA LEU A 301 14.16 1.72 23.51
C LEU A 301 14.04 1.78 21.97
N LEU A 302 14.33 2.91 21.33
CA LEU A 302 14.46 2.96 19.86
C LEU A 302 15.61 2.08 19.36
N ILE A 303 16.67 1.88 20.17
CA ILE A 303 17.75 0.94 19.83
C ILE A 303 17.21 -0.49 19.79
N TRP A 304 16.44 -0.89 20.82
CA TRP A 304 15.79 -2.20 20.83
C TRP A 304 14.85 -2.35 19.63
N TRP A 305 14.06 -1.33 19.31
CA TRP A 305 13.16 -1.38 18.17
C TRP A 305 13.91 -1.54 16.84
N ASP A 306 15.03 -0.84 16.61
CA ASP A 306 15.85 -0.99 15.40
C ASP A 306 16.36 -2.42 15.21
N ASP A 307 16.81 -3.08 16.28
CA ASP A 307 17.28 -4.46 16.25
C ASP A 307 16.19 -5.49 15.90
N HIS A 308 14.92 -5.19 16.23
CA HIS A 308 13.86 -6.19 16.23
C HIS A 308 12.75 -5.93 15.21
N ARG A 309 12.53 -4.70 14.77
CA ARG A 309 11.39 -4.32 13.91
C ARG A 309 11.27 -5.15 12.62
N ASP A 310 12.40 -5.58 12.08
CA ASP A 310 12.48 -6.36 10.83
C ASP A 310 12.80 -7.86 11.10
N LEU A 311 12.99 -8.25 12.37
CA LEU A 311 13.29 -9.62 12.80
C LEU A 311 12.01 -10.46 12.85
N ARG A 312 11.98 -11.58 12.11
CA ARG A 312 10.90 -12.57 12.19
C ARG A 312 11.25 -13.64 13.21
N ILE A 313 10.40 -13.85 14.20
CA ILE A 313 10.71 -14.77 15.31
C ILE A 313 10.97 -16.21 14.86
N LYS A 314 10.31 -16.66 13.80
CA LYS A 314 10.50 -17.98 13.20
C LYS A 314 11.86 -18.18 12.53
N GLU A 315 12.60 -17.11 12.26
CA GLU A 315 13.95 -17.15 11.70
C GLU A 315 15.02 -17.28 12.79
N VAL A 316 14.63 -17.19 14.07
CA VAL A 316 15.52 -17.42 15.21
C VAL A 316 15.57 -18.93 15.49
N ASP A 317 16.72 -19.55 15.27
CA ASP A 317 16.88 -21.03 15.34
C ASP A 317 16.68 -21.63 16.74
N SER A 318 16.94 -20.86 17.80
CA SER A 318 16.94 -21.35 19.19
C SER A 318 15.62 -21.02 19.90
N PRO A 319 14.83 -22.02 20.36
CA PRO A 319 13.61 -21.76 21.13
C PRO A 319 13.85 -20.97 22.42
N ALA A 320 14.99 -21.18 23.10
CA ALA A 320 15.33 -20.44 24.31
C ALA A 320 15.67 -18.97 24.01
N GLU A 321 16.21 -18.70 22.82
CA GLU A 321 16.47 -17.34 22.35
C GLU A 321 15.16 -16.66 21.94
N GLN A 322 14.27 -17.37 21.22
CA GLN A 322 12.92 -16.90 20.92
C GLN A 322 12.19 -16.48 22.20
N GLU A 323 12.16 -17.34 23.22
CA GLU A 323 11.51 -17.07 24.51
C GLU A 323 12.11 -15.83 25.18
N ARG A 324 13.44 -15.68 25.16
CA ARG A 324 14.12 -14.52 25.74
C ARG A 324 13.76 -13.22 25.02
N ILE A 325 13.72 -13.22 23.69
CA ILE A 325 13.38 -12.04 22.89
C ILE A 325 11.91 -11.66 23.10
N ILE A 326 11.01 -12.65 23.06
CA ILE A 326 9.58 -12.44 23.33
C ILE A 326 9.38 -11.89 24.74
N ALA A 327 10.02 -12.47 25.76
CA ALA A 327 9.93 -11.99 27.13
C ALA A 327 10.40 -10.54 27.28
N LYS A 328 11.40 -10.12 26.50
CA LYS A 328 11.85 -8.72 26.49
C LYS A 328 10.80 -7.79 25.88
N ALA A 329 10.18 -8.17 24.77
CA ALA A 329 9.10 -7.39 24.16
C ALA A 329 7.86 -7.33 25.08
N GLU A 330 7.52 -8.43 25.75
CA GLU A 330 6.47 -8.48 26.77
C GLU A 330 6.76 -7.53 27.93
N GLU A 331 7.99 -7.55 28.44
CA GLU A 331 8.44 -6.63 29.48
C GLU A 331 8.25 -5.16 29.05
N ILE A 332 8.72 -4.79 27.84
CA ILE A 332 8.60 -3.42 27.29
C ILE A 332 7.14 -3.02 27.14
N SER A 333 6.32 -3.86 26.53
CA SER A 333 4.90 -3.59 26.28
C SER A 333 4.06 -3.43 27.56
N LEU A 334 4.55 -3.92 28.70
CA LEU A 334 3.92 -3.76 30.00
C LEU A 334 4.48 -2.55 30.76
N ARG A 335 5.81 -2.34 30.77
CA ARG A 335 6.44 -1.39 31.70
C ARG A 335 6.80 -0.04 31.12
N ALA A 336 6.99 0.06 29.80
CA ALA A 336 7.55 1.27 29.21
C ALA A 336 6.63 2.46 29.51
N HIS A 337 7.21 3.57 29.96
CA HIS A 337 6.43 4.70 30.45
C HIS A 337 5.74 5.44 29.30
N ILE A 338 6.44 5.61 28.18
CA ILE A 338 5.92 6.24 26.97
C ILE A 338 5.13 5.22 26.14
N GLN A 339 3.98 5.67 25.62
CA GLN A 339 2.99 4.83 24.95
C GLN A 339 3.53 4.23 23.65
N GLU A 340 4.30 4.99 22.90
CA GLU A 340 4.90 4.64 21.62
C GLU A 340 5.86 3.46 21.76
N SER A 341 6.65 3.38 22.84
CA SER A 341 7.47 2.19 23.13
C SER A 341 6.62 0.95 23.37
N ARG A 342 5.47 1.08 24.05
CA ARG A 342 4.55 -0.03 24.25
C ARG A 342 3.89 -0.44 22.92
N HIS A 343 3.54 0.52 22.07
CA HIS A 343 2.99 0.29 20.73
C HIS A 343 3.95 -0.53 19.86
N ASN A 344 5.21 -0.08 19.77
CA ASN A 344 6.25 -0.77 19.01
C ASN A 344 6.44 -2.23 19.47
N ALA A 345 6.44 -2.46 20.79
CA ALA A 345 6.56 -3.81 21.34
C ALA A 345 5.31 -4.67 21.06
N LEU A 346 4.11 -4.11 21.20
CA LEU A 346 2.87 -4.82 20.89
C LEU A 346 2.75 -5.14 19.40
N GLU A 347 3.16 -4.23 18.52
CA GLU A 347 3.22 -4.44 17.07
C GLU A 347 4.08 -5.64 16.72
N TRP A 348 5.29 -5.69 17.26
CA TRP A 348 6.19 -6.81 17.04
C TRP A 348 5.65 -8.13 17.63
N LEU A 349 5.13 -8.10 18.87
CA LEU A 349 4.54 -9.29 19.51
C LEU A 349 3.39 -9.91 18.71
N ARG A 350 2.53 -9.09 18.08
CA ARG A 350 1.44 -9.61 17.24
C ARG A 350 1.97 -10.42 16.06
N VAL A 351 3.01 -9.91 15.39
CA VAL A 351 3.67 -10.64 14.28
C VAL A 351 4.30 -11.93 14.80
N CYS A 352 4.94 -11.88 15.96
CA CYS A 352 5.59 -13.06 16.56
C CYS A 352 4.58 -14.16 16.90
N TYR A 353 3.52 -13.85 17.63
CA TYR A 353 2.52 -14.85 17.99
C TYR A 353 1.73 -15.36 16.79
N SER A 354 1.54 -14.54 15.75
CA SER A 354 1.01 -15.01 14.48
C SER A 354 1.96 -15.96 13.74
N ASP A 355 3.27 -15.71 13.75
CA ASP A 355 4.27 -16.59 13.12
C ASP A 355 4.42 -17.94 13.85
N LEU A 356 4.12 -17.97 15.15
CA LEU A 356 4.17 -19.16 16.00
C LEU A 356 2.83 -19.92 16.07
N ASP A 357 1.79 -19.43 15.37
CA ASP A 357 0.42 -19.94 15.45
C ASP A 357 -0.16 -19.99 16.89
N ASP A 358 0.33 -19.13 17.79
CA ASP A 358 -0.16 -19.01 19.18
C ASP A 358 -1.35 -18.05 19.25
N ASN A 359 -2.53 -18.58 18.92
CA ASN A 359 -3.76 -17.80 18.86
C ASN A 359 -4.17 -17.18 20.21
N ASP A 360 -3.86 -17.83 21.33
CA ASP A 360 -4.25 -17.33 22.65
C ASP A 360 -3.37 -16.15 23.07
N ALA A 361 -2.05 -16.25 22.86
CA ALA A 361 -1.12 -15.15 23.10
C ALA A 361 -1.34 -14.00 22.10
N LEU A 362 -1.63 -14.30 20.84
CA LEU A 362 -2.01 -13.31 19.83
C LEU A 362 -3.26 -12.56 20.26
N TRP A 363 -4.31 -13.27 20.67
CA TRP A 363 -5.56 -12.63 21.07
C TRP A 363 -5.38 -11.71 22.28
N ARG A 364 -4.66 -12.16 23.31
CA ARG A 364 -4.35 -11.32 24.48
C ARG A 364 -3.55 -10.08 24.08
N THR A 365 -2.59 -10.22 23.17
CA THR A 365 -1.80 -9.10 22.64
C THR A 365 -2.65 -8.11 21.85
N LEU A 366 -3.61 -8.60 21.04
CA LEU A 366 -4.57 -7.76 20.32
C LEU A 366 -5.45 -6.96 21.28
N GLN A 367 -6.00 -7.59 22.33
CA GLN A 367 -6.79 -6.89 23.35
C GLN A 367 -5.98 -5.77 24.02
N ARG A 368 -4.72 -6.03 24.38
CA ARG A 368 -3.81 -5.00 24.94
C ARG A 368 -3.54 -3.87 23.96
N SER A 369 -3.35 -4.20 22.68
CA SER A 369 -3.16 -3.23 21.61
C SER A 369 -4.37 -2.28 21.49
N ILE A 370 -5.58 -2.81 21.63
CA ILE A 370 -6.82 -2.03 21.60
C ILE A 370 -6.93 -1.11 22.82
N VAL A 371 -6.61 -1.60 24.02
CA VAL A 371 -6.59 -0.76 25.24
C VAL A 371 -5.58 0.38 25.13
N GLU A 372 -4.43 0.11 24.50
CA GLU A 372 -3.40 1.12 24.24
C GLU A 372 -3.71 2.00 23.02
N LYS A 373 -4.86 1.82 22.34
CA LYS A 373 -5.25 2.55 21.12
C LYS A 373 -4.31 2.38 19.91
N VAL A 374 -3.58 1.27 19.82
CA VAL A 374 -2.79 0.92 18.63
C VAL A 374 -3.73 0.71 17.43
N LYS A 375 -3.38 1.27 16.27
CA LYS A 375 -4.13 1.02 15.03
C LYS A 375 -3.73 -0.33 14.45
N LEU A 376 -4.71 -1.20 14.24
CA LEU A 376 -4.48 -2.52 13.69
C LEU A 376 -4.58 -2.49 12.17
N ASN A 377 -3.61 -3.10 11.51
CA ASN A 377 -3.60 -3.27 10.05
C ASN A 377 -4.76 -4.15 9.56
N ASN A 378 -4.90 -4.27 8.24
CA ASN A 378 -5.97 -5.05 7.62
C ASN A 378 -6.06 -6.50 8.15
N TYR A 379 -4.91 -7.15 8.35
CA TYR A 379 -4.83 -8.56 8.79
C TYR A 379 -5.25 -8.73 10.25
N PHE A 380 -4.61 -8.00 11.17
CA PHE A 380 -4.90 -8.09 12.61
C PHE A 380 -6.27 -7.55 12.99
N SER A 381 -6.84 -6.66 12.18
CA SER A 381 -8.24 -6.23 12.34
C SER A 381 -9.22 -7.38 12.13
N ASP A 382 -8.99 -8.21 11.11
CA ASP A 382 -9.85 -9.36 10.83
C ASP A 382 -9.62 -10.48 11.86
N ASP A 383 -8.38 -10.76 12.30
CA ASP A 383 -8.09 -11.66 13.44
C ASP A 383 -8.87 -11.24 14.70
N THR A 384 -8.84 -9.94 14.99
CA THR A 384 -9.55 -9.35 16.12
C THR A 384 -11.06 -9.59 16.03
N ILE A 385 -11.65 -9.36 14.85
CA ILE A 385 -13.08 -9.62 14.63
C ILE A 385 -13.39 -11.10 14.87
N LYS A 386 -12.59 -12.01 14.32
CA LYS A 386 -12.81 -13.44 14.50
C LYS A 386 -12.75 -13.87 15.96
N PHE A 387 -11.72 -13.45 16.70
CA PHE A 387 -11.61 -13.80 18.12
C PHE A 387 -12.72 -13.17 18.96
N ALA A 388 -13.11 -11.93 18.68
CA ALA A 388 -14.20 -11.27 19.38
C ALA A 388 -15.57 -11.89 19.08
N LEU A 389 -15.82 -12.42 17.88
CA LEU A 389 -17.05 -13.19 17.59
C LEU A 389 -17.16 -14.45 18.44
N ARG A 390 -16.02 -15.07 18.80
CA ARG A 390 -15.97 -16.24 19.70
C ARG A 390 -16.21 -15.83 21.16
N ASP A 391 -15.54 -14.77 21.62
CA ASP A 391 -15.43 -14.46 23.05
C ASP A 391 -16.43 -13.41 23.55
N PHE A 392 -16.85 -12.49 22.69
CA PHE A 392 -17.75 -11.38 23.02
C PHE A 392 -18.96 -11.30 22.06
N PRO A 393 -19.64 -12.42 21.73
CA PRO A 393 -20.81 -12.38 20.87
C PRO A 393 -21.91 -11.54 21.52
N ASP A 394 -22.67 -10.82 20.70
CA ASP A 394 -23.84 -10.03 21.11
C ASP A 394 -23.54 -8.90 22.13
N THR A 395 -22.31 -8.38 22.15
CA THR A 395 -21.91 -7.22 22.98
C THR A 395 -21.60 -5.97 22.14
N TRP A 396 -21.38 -4.82 22.79
CA TRP A 396 -20.91 -3.60 22.11
C TRP A 396 -19.42 -3.63 21.76
N TRP A 397 -18.70 -4.70 22.10
CA TRP A 397 -17.25 -4.77 21.97
C TRP A 397 -16.81 -4.54 20.52
N MET A 398 -17.45 -5.23 19.57
CA MET A 398 -17.13 -5.13 18.14
C MET A 398 -17.38 -3.72 17.60
N TYR A 399 -18.51 -3.12 17.97
CA TYR A 399 -18.85 -1.75 17.63
C TYR A 399 -17.79 -0.77 18.13
N ASN A 400 -17.42 -0.88 19.41
CA ASN A 400 -16.44 -0.02 20.05
C ASN A 400 -15.05 -0.15 19.41
N PHE A 401 -14.61 -1.39 19.17
CA PHE A 401 -13.35 -1.69 18.49
C PHE A 401 -13.32 -1.07 17.09
N LEU A 402 -14.33 -1.31 16.25
CA LEU A 402 -14.34 -0.82 14.87
C LEU A 402 -14.46 0.69 14.78
N CYS A 403 -15.23 1.34 15.66
CA CYS A 403 -15.27 2.78 15.74
C CYS A 403 -13.89 3.35 16.07
N GLN A 404 -13.21 2.79 17.08
CA GLN A 404 -11.88 3.19 17.49
C GLN A 404 -10.82 2.94 16.41
N ASN A 405 -10.84 1.77 15.76
CA ASN A 405 -9.81 1.37 14.81
C ASN A 405 -9.98 2.02 13.43
N ALA A 406 -11.21 2.26 12.98
CA ALA A 406 -11.48 2.93 11.71
C ALA A 406 -11.25 4.46 11.78
N GLN A 407 -11.25 5.05 12.97
CA GLN A 407 -10.94 6.47 13.14
C GLN A 407 -9.45 6.70 12.90
N GLN A 408 -9.12 7.62 11.98
CA GLN A 408 -7.73 8.06 11.72
C GLN A 408 -6.76 6.91 11.43
N THR A 409 -7.23 5.92 10.69
CA THR A 409 -6.39 4.83 10.19
C THR A 409 -6.10 5.03 8.71
N GLU A 410 -4.91 4.64 8.29
CA GLU A 410 -4.56 4.48 6.88
C GLU A 410 -5.13 3.18 6.29
N PHE A 411 -5.50 2.21 7.13
CA PHE A 411 -5.94 0.89 6.71
C PHE A 411 -7.39 0.90 6.20
N ALA A 412 -7.59 0.40 4.98
CA ALA A 412 -8.89 0.42 4.32
C ALA A 412 -9.88 -0.64 4.83
N VAL A 413 -9.43 -1.84 5.24
CA VAL A 413 -10.35 -2.90 5.70
C VAL A 413 -11.18 -2.48 6.92
N PRO A 414 -10.61 -1.86 7.98
CA PRO A 414 -11.41 -1.32 9.09
C PRO A 414 -12.49 -0.33 8.64
N LYS A 415 -12.19 0.54 7.67
CA LYS A 415 -13.15 1.51 7.10
C LYS A 415 -14.27 0.79 6.34
N ILE A 416 -13.94 -0.21 5.53
CA ILE A 416 -14.92 -1.03 4.80
C ILE A 416 -15.84 -1.76 5.79
N ARG A 417 -15.28 -2.41 6.82
CA ARG A 417 -16.03 -3.13 7.86
C ARG A 417 -16.99 -2.21 8.60
N ARG A 418 -16.49 -1.06 9.05
CA ARG A 418 -17.31 -0.05 9.71
C ARG A 418 -18.45 0.42 8.80
N GLY A 419 -18.14 0.81 7.56
CA GLY A 419 -19.13 1.30 6.61
C GLY A 419 -20.23 0.26 6.34
N TYR A 420 -19.83 -1.00 6.13
CA TYR A 420 -20.79 -2.08 5.91
C TYR A 420 -21.64 -2.41 7.14
N PHE A 421 -21.05 -2.50 8.33
CA PHE A 421 -21.83 -2.81 9.55
C PHE A 421 -22.76 -1.67 9.95
N GLN A 422 -22.38 -0.41 9.71
CA GLN A 422 -23.28 0.74 9.83
C GLN A 422 -24.43 0.67 8.80
N TYR A 423 -24.11 0.36 7.53
CA TYR A 423 -25.10 0.23 6.46
C TYR A 423 -26.12 -0.88 6.75
N ALA A 424 -25.66 -2.03 7.25
CA ALA A 424 -26.49 -3.20 7.48
C ALA A 424 -27.15 -3.24 8.88
N GLY A 425 -26.64 -2.49 9.85
CA GLY A 425 -27.09 -2.53 11.25
C GLY A 425 -26.69 -3.83 11.96
N LEU A 426 -25.40 -4.15 11.95
CA LEU A 426 -24.85 -5.43 12.45
C LEU A 426 -23.84 -5.21 13.59
N LEU A 427 -23.61 -6.23 14.41
CA LEU A 427 -22.52 -6.28 15.40
C LEU A 427 -22.45 -5.03 16.31
N GLY A 428 -23.62 -4.56 16.74
CA GLY A 428 -23.77 -3.40 17.61
C GLY A 428 -23.88 -2.04 16.89
N PHE A 429 -23.86 -2.02 15.57
CA PHE A 429 -24.18 -0.82 14.81
C PHE A 429 -25.69 -0.64 14.65
N GLU A 430 -26.16 0.60 14.81
CA GLU A 430 -27.51 0.97 14.39
C GLU A 430 -27.52 1.13 12.87
N LYS A 431 -28.62 0.75 12.21
CA LYS A 431 -28.70 0.85 10.76
C LYS A 431 -28.73 2.31 10.32
N ASP A 432 -27.71 2.75 9.60
CA ASP A 432 -27.64 4.04 8.89
C ASP A 432 -26.98 3.84 7.53
N GLU A 433 -27.80 3.78 6.49
CA GLU A 433 -27.32 3.56 5.12
C GLU A 433 -26.52 4.75 4.60
N ALA A 434 -26.92 5.98 4.91
CA ALA A 434 -26.26 7.17 4.40
C ALA A 434 -24.84 7.29 4.95
N GLN A 435 -24.67 7.09 6.25
CA GLN A 435 -23.36 7.12 6.88
C GLN A 435 -22.52 5.90 6.47
N GLY A 436 -23.12 4.72 6.40
CA GLY A 436 -22.43 3.51 5.94
C GLY A 436 -21.87 3.67 4.52
N LEU A 437 -22.67 4.21 3.60
CA LEU A 437 -22.23 4.50 2.23
C LEU A 437 -21.12 5.56 2.20
N ALA A 438 -21.19 6.61 3.00
CA ALA A 438 -20.13 7.62 3.07
C ALA A 438 -18.76 7.03 3.46
N TRP A 439 -18.73 6.08 4.42
CA TRP A 439 -17.52 5.35 4.76
C TRP A 439 -17.01 4.47 3.62
N LEU A 440 -17.91 3.75 2.94
CA LEU A 440 -17.54 2.92 1.79
C LEU A 440 -17.05 3.74 0.58
N ASP A 441 -17.62 4.93 0.39
CA ASP A 441 -17.21 5.87 -0.67
C ASP A 441 -15.81 6.44 -0.43
N SER A 442 -15.41 6.62 0.84
CA SER A 442 -14.05 7.04 1.20
C SER A 442 -12.95 6.05 0.79
N VAL A 443 -13.33 4.80 0.46
CA VAL A 443 -12.44 3.71 0.05
C VAL A 443 -12.87 3.11 -1.29
N ALA A 444 -13.51 3.89 -2.16
CA ALA A 444 -14.01 3.44 -3.47
C ALA A 444 -12.95 3.45 -4.59
N ASP A 445 -11.75 3.97 -4.32
CA ASP A 445 -10.66 4.01 -5.31
C ASP A 445 -10.10 2.61 -5.63
N ILE A 446 -9.64 2.40 -6.87
CA ILE A 446 -9.04 1.16 -7.35
C ILE A 446 -7.80 0.75 -6.55
N GLN A 447 -7.08 1.68 -5.93
CA GLN A 447 -5.96 1.35 -5.04
C GLN A 447 -6.38 0.44 -3.87
N TYR A 448 -7.65 0.47 -3.46
CA TYR A 448 -8.18 -0.35 -2.37
C TYR A 448 -8.73 -1.71 -2.84
N ASN A 449 -8.51 -2.09 -4.10
CA ASN A 449 -9.03 -3.33 -4.69
C ASN A 449 -8.71 -4.59 -3.86
N HIS A 450 -7.47 -4.71 -3.36
CA HIS A 450 -7.07 -5.83 -2.51
C HIS A 450 -7.75 -5.81 -1.14
N SER A 451 -7.94 -4.62 -0.55
CA SER A 451 -8.65 -4.46 0.73
C SER A 451 -10.12 -4.84 0.61
N TRP A 452 -10.80 -4.47 -0.48
CA TRP A 452 -12.16 -4.94 -0.77
C TRP A 452 -12.24 -6.45 -0.94
N ARG A 453 -11.28 -7.05 -1.66
CA ARG A 453 -11.21 -8.52 -1.80
C ARG A 453 -11.15 -9.21 -0.44
N ALA A 454 -10.23 -8.77 0.41
CA ALA A 454 -10.05 -9.33 1.76
C ALA A 454 -11.31 -9.13 2.60
N ALA A 455 -11.88 -7.92 2.58
CA ALA A 455 -13.09 -7.62 3.33
C ALA A 455 -14.26 -8.54 2.91
N ILE A 456 -14.49 -8.72 1.62
CA ILE A 456 -15.60 -9.58 1.15
C ILE A 456 -15.35 -11.06 1.51
N LYS A 457 -14.17 -11.61 1.16
CA LYS A 457 -13.87 -13.04 1.34
C LYS A 457 -13.85 -13.49 2.80
N ASN A 458 -13.39 -12.63 3.71
CA ASN A 458 -13.19 -13.04 5.09
C ASN A 458 -14.50 -13.23 5.88
N PHE A 459 -15.67 -12.92 5.30
CA PHE A 459 -16.96 -13.25 5.92
C PHE A 459 -17.16 -14.75 6.12
N ASP A 460 -16.69 -15.60 5.20
CA ASP A 460 -16.76 -17.05 5.37
C ASP A 460 -15.93 -17.50 6.58
N TRP A 461 -14.76 -16.88 6.76
CA TRP A 461 -13.85 -17.16 7.88
C TRP A 461 -14.41 -16.68 9.23
N PHE A 462 -15.30 -15.69 9.22
CA PHE A 462 -16.07 -15.25 10.38
C PHE A 462 -17.30 -16.11 10.67
N GLY A 463 -17.66 -17.04 9.76
CA GLY A 463 -18.91 -17.80 9.86
C GLY A 463 -20.16 -16.96 9.56
N LEU A 464 -20.03 -15.92 8.73
CA LEU A 464 -21.10 -15.00 8.32
C LEU A 464 -21.23 -14.91 6.78
N PRO A 465 -21.33 -16.05 6.06
CA PRO A 465 -21.33 -16.07 4.59
C PRO A 465 -22.48 -15.26 3.96
N GLU A 466 -23.59 -15.07 4.67
CA GLU A 466 -24.74 -14.26 4.23
C GLU A 466 -24.38 -12.79 3.94
N HIS A 467 -23.25 -12.30 4.46
CA HIS A 467 -22.78 -10.93 4.25
C HIS A 467 -21.78 -10.79 3.10
N PHE A 468 -21.34 -11.89 2.48
CA PHE A 468 -20.47 -11.88 1.33
C PHE A 468 -21.11 -11.14 0.15
N VAL A 469 -22.30 -11.58 -0.28
CA VAL A 469 -22.96 -11.04 -1.49
C VAL A 469 -23.34 -9.56 -1.31
N PRO A 470 -24.00 -9.13 -0.20
CA PRO A 470 -24.37 -7.72 -0.05
C PRO A 470 -23.16 -6.76 -0.07
N LEU A 471 -22.04 -7.13 0.58
CA LEU A 471 -20.84 -6.29 0.52
C LEU A 471 -20.21 -6.29 -0.88
N ALA A 472 -20.20 -7.44 -1.56
CA ALA A 472 -19.69 -7.55 -2.92
C ALA A 472 -20.52 -6.70 -3.90
N GLU A 473 -21.84 -6.65 -3.76
CA GLU A 473 -22.72 -5.79 -4.57
C GLU A 473 -22.42 -4.30 -4.34
N LEU A 474 -22.22 -3.88 -3.09
CA LEU A 474 -21.82 -2.49 -2.77
C LEU A 474 -20.45 -2.14 -3.38
N GLY A 475 -19.50 -3.07 -3.39
CA GLY A 475 -18.21 -2.89 -4.07
C GLY A 475 -18.35 -2.85 -5.59
N ALA A 476 -19.21 -3.69 -6.17
CA ALA A 476 -19.46 -3.73 -7.62
C ALA A 476 -20.13 -2.45 -8.13
N GLN A 477 -21.05 -1.85 -7.35
CA GLN A 477 -21.64 -0.55 -7.64
C GLN A 477 -20.58 0.56 -7.74
N ARG A 478 -19.50 0.43 -6.96
CA ARG A 478 -18.33 1.32 -6.96
C ARG A 478 -17.27 0.97 -8.01
N ASN A 479 -17.54 0.02 -8.90
CA ASN A 479 -16.59 -0.47 -9.90
C ASN A 479 -15.31 -1.07 -9.30
N ILE A 480 -15.38 -1.71 -8.12
CA ILE A 480 -14.21 -2.39 -7.56
C ILE A 480 -13.98 -3.72 -8.30
N PRO A 481 -12.84 -3.93 -9.01
CA PRO A 481 -12.60 -5.12 -9.82
C PRO A 481 -12.69 -6.43 -9.04
N ALA A 482 -12.17 -6.46 -7.81
CA ALA A 482 -12.22 -7.63 -6.95
C ALA A 482 -13.66 -7.99 -6.56
N ALA A 483 -14.51 -7.01 -6.26
CA ALA A 483 -15.91 -7.27 -5.91
C ALA A 483 -16.69 -7.83 -7.12
N LEU A 484 -16.47 -7.26 -8.31
CA LEU A 484 -17.00 -7.77 -9.56
C LEU A 484 -16.53 -9.21 -9.82
N ASN A 485 -15.22 -9.47 -9.68
CA ASN A 485 -14.65 -10.80 -9.86
C ASN A 485 -15.28 -11.83 -8.90
N LEU A 486 -15.48 -11.48 -7.63
CA LEU A 486 -16.09 -12.38 -6.63
C LEU A 486 -17.55 -12.70 -6.97
N LEU A 487 -18.36 -11.71 -7.35
CA LEU A 487 -19.73 -11.96 -7.84
C LEU A 487 -19.74 -12.84 -9.09
N GLY A 488 -18.79 -12.63 -10.01
CA GLY A 488 -18.61 -13.46 -11.19
C GLY A 488 -18.30 -14.93 -10.83
N LEU A 489 -17.43 -15.16 -9.84
CA LEU A 489 -17.10 -16.51 -9.37
C LEU A 489 -18.31 -17.23 -8.76
N GLU A 490 -19.10 -16.53 -7.94
CA GLU A 490 -20.33 -17.09 -7.34
C GLU A 490 -21.34 -17.52 -8.42
N HIS A 491 -21.62 -16.68 -9.41
CA HIS A 491 -22.49 -17.04 -10.53
C HIS A 491 -21.89 -18.13 -11.43
N ASN A 492 -20.58 -18.34 -11.41
CA ASN A 492 -19.90 -19.36 -12.21
C ASN A 492 -19.72 -20.70 -11.45
N ASN A 493 -20.30 -20.88 -10.27
CA ASN A 493 -20.18 -22.14 -9.54
C ASN A 493 -21.19 -23.20 -10.02
N LYS A 494 -20.72 -24.24 -10.71
CA LYS A 494 -21.57 -25.30 -11.31
C LYS A 494 -22.24 -26.21 -10.29
N GLU A 495 -21.65 -26.37 -9.11
CA GLU A 495 -22.21 -27.23 -8.07
C GLU A 495 -23.44 -26.60 -7.42
N ASN A 496 -23.70 -25.31 -7.73
CA ASN A 496 -24.81 -24.53 -7.22
C ASN A 496 -24.92 -24.58 -5.68
N ASN A 497 -23.78 -24.77 -5.03
CA ASN A 497 -23.55 -24.64 -3.59
C ASN A 497 -22.98 -23.26 -3.24
N GLY A 498 -22.81 -22.38 -4.24
CA GLY A 498 -22.48 -20.97 -4.03
C GLY A 498 -23.67 -20.17 -3.50
N LEU A 499 -23.41 -18.91 -3.15
CA LEU A 499 -24.39 -17.99 -2.58
C LEU A 499 -25.34 -17.41 -3.64
N LEU A 500 -24.96 -17.49 -4.92
CA LEU A 500 -25.76 -17.01 -6.05
C LEU A 500 -26.11 -18.14 -7.01
N PRO A 501 -27.27 -18.05 -7.71
CA PRO A 501 -27.63 -19.03 -8.72
C PRO A 501 -26.59 -19.12 -9.84
N TYR A 502 -26.29 -20.34 -10.27
CA TYR A 502 -25.42 -20.58 -11.42
C TYR A 502 -25.96 -19.94 -12.70
N ASP A 503 -25.24 -18.94 -13.22
CA ASP A 503 -25.50 -18.27 -14.49
C ASP A 503 -24.17 -17.79 -15.11
N PRO A 504 -23.61 -18.55 -16.08
CA PRO A 504 -22.34 -18.20 -16.71
C PRO A 504 -22.41 -16.93 -17.58
N ALA A 505 -23.60 -16.46 -17.98
CA ALA A 505 -23.76 -15.22 -18.75
C ALA A 505 -23.66 -13.99 -17.83
N ILE A 506 -24.30 -14.05 -16.66
CA ILE A 506 -24.14 -13.00 -15.63
C ILE A 506 -22.68 -12.96 -15.15
N ALA A 507 -22.08 -14.13 -14.87
CA ALA A 507 -20.68 -14.23 -14.49
C ALA A 507 -19.74 -13.58 -15.51
N LEU A 508 -19.95 -13.86 -16.80
CA LEU A 508 -19.16 -13.28 -17.89
C LEU A 508 -19.22 -11.74 -17.88
N GLY A 509 -20.40 -11.16 -17.68
CA GLY A 509 -20.56 -9.70 -17.62
C GLY A 509 -19.78 -9.06 -16.48
N TYR A 510 -19.76 -9.68 -15.30
CA TYR A 510 -18.94 -9.23 -14.18
C TYR A 510 -17.44 -9.30 -14.47
N PHE A 511 -16.95 -10.43 -14.99
CA PHE A 511 -15.53 -10.58 -15.33
C PHE A 511 -15.08 -9.60 -16.41
N GLN A 512 -15.90 -9.38 -17.44
CA GLN A 512 -15.59 -8.42 -18.52
C GLN A 512 -15.47 -6.99 -17.99
N ARG A 513 -16.41 -6.57 -17.12
CA ARG A 513 -16.34 -5.24 -16.49
C ARG A 513 -15.10 -5.09 -15.61
N ALA A 514 -14.76 -6.11 -14.82
CA ALA A 514 -13.55 -6.09 -14.00
C ALA A 514 -12.28 -5.98 -14.87
N ALA A 515 -12.20 -6.78 -15.95
CA ALA A 515 -11.09 -6.73 -16.89
C ALA A 515 -10.97 -5.35 -17.56
N GLU A 516 -12.08 -4.75 -18.00
CA GLU A 516 -12.08 -3.43 -18.65
C GLU A 516 -11.48 -2.35 -17.73
N ILE A 517 -11.87 -2.35 -16.46
CA ILE A 517 -11.37 -1.38 -15.46
C ILE A 517 -9.86 -1.57 -15.25
N LEU A 518 -9.40 -2.82 -15.07
CA LEU A 518 -7.99 -3.13 -14.86
C LEU A 518 -7.14 -2.81 -16.09
N HIS A 519 -7.61 -3.12 -17.30
CA HIS A 519 -6.93 -2.75 -18.55
C HIS A 519 -6.83 -1.24 -18.71
N ARG A 520 -7.87 -0.48 -18.36
CA ARG A 520 -7.82 0.98 -18.37
C ARG A 520 -6.75 1.50 -17.42
N GLN A 521 -6.65 0.90 -16.22
CA GLN A 521 -5.64 1.27 -15.25
C GLN A 521 -4.22 0.90 -15.72
N LEU A 522 -4.05 -0.28 -16.34
CA LEU A 522 -2.77 -0.67 -16.94
C LEU A 522 -2.38 0.25 -18.10
N ALA A 523 -3.31 0.60 -18.99
CA ALA A 523 -3.06 1.52 -20.08
C ALA A 523 -2.70 2.91 -19.56
N LEU A 524 -3.40 3.42 -18.53
CA LEU A 524 -3.05 4.66 -17.87
C LEU A 524 -1.64 4.59 -17.28
N ARG A 525 -1.35 3.49 -16.55
CA ARG A 525 -0.03 3.22 -16.01
C ARG A 525 1.00 3.25 -17.14
N GLU A 526 0.90 2.42 -18.17
CA GLU A 526 1.84 2.36 -19.30
C GLU A 526 1.99 3.68 -20.08
N SER A 527 0.94 4.49 -20.14
CA SER A 527 0.96 5.78 -20.82
C SER A 527 1.71 6.88 -20.06
N THR A 528 2.03 6.69 -18.77
CA THR A 528 2.78 7.66 -17.97
C THR A 528 4.29 7.45 -18.18
N PRO A 529 4.98 8.32 -18.93
CA PRO A 529 6.43 8.23 -19.08
C PRO A 529 7.13 8.63 -17.76
N TYR A 530 8.27 8.02 -17.45
CA TYR A 530 9.13 8.37 -16.30
C TYR A 530 8.43 8.38 -14.92
N LYS A 531 7.70 7.29 -14.64
CA LYS A 531 6.99 7.08 -13.37
C LYS A 531 7.90 7.16 -12.17
N LEU A 532 7.34 7.68 -11.08
CA LEU A 532 7.90 7.47 -9.74
C LEU A 532 7.78 6.00 -9.35
N ILE A 533 8.68 5.54 -8.48
CA ILE A 533 8.68 4.16 -8.00
C ILE A 533 7.52 4.01 -7.03
N ASP A 534 6.58 3.14 -7.39
CA ASP A 534 5.48 2.75 -6.51
C ASP A 534 6.04 1.96 -5.33
N ASN A 535 5.90 2.50 -4.13
CA ASN A 535 6.35 1.84 -2.91
C ASN A 535 5.14 1.26 -2.21
N GLY A 536 4.94 -0.05 -2.33
CA GLY A 536 4.06 -0.79 -1.41
C GLY A 536 2.68 -1.15 -1.93
N GLY A 537 2.37 -0.98 -3.20
CA GLY A 537 1.26 -1.69 -3.82
C GLY A 537 1.72 -3.00 -4.43
N TYR A 538 1.24 -4.14 -3.93
CA TYR A 538 0.94 -5.25 -4.85
C TYR A 538 -0.15 -4.72 -5.79
N THR A 539 0.16 -3.86 -6.77
CA THR A 539 -0.77 -3.64 -7.88
C THR A 539 -0.58 -4.82 -8.81
N ASP A 540 -1.05 -5.95 -8.31
CA ASP A 540 -1.11 -7.23 -8.96
C ASP A 540 -2.23 -7.18 -10.00
N TYR A 541 -2.42 -6.06 -10.72
CA TYR A 541 -3.46 -5.92 -11.73
C TYR A 541 -3.27 -6.97 -12.81
N GLU A 542 -2.04 -7.26 -13.19
CA GLU A 542 -1.70 -8.39 -14.06
C GLU A 542 -2.05 -9.75 -13.43
N ASN A 543 -1.79 -9.93 -12.14
CA ASN A 543 -2.16 -11.15 -11.39
C ASN A 543 -3.70 -11.28 -11.20
N ASP A 544 -4.43 -10.18 -11.16
CA ASP A 544 -5.89 -10.16 -11.20
C ASP A 544 -6.39 -10.48 -12.60
N LEU A 545 -5.81 -9.87 -13.62
CA LEU A 545 -6.15 -10.08 -15.03
C LEU A 545 -5.88 -11.51 -15.49
N GLN A 546 -4.78 -12.15 -15.05
CA GLN A 546 -4.52 -13.54 -15.42
C GLN A 546 -5.66 -14.47 -14.95
N ASN A 547 -6.19 -14.23 -13.74
CA ASN A 547 -7.28 -15.02 -13.16
C ASN A 547 -8.64 -14.66 -13.76
N ILE A 548 -8.87 -13.37 -14.02
CA ILE A 548 -10.11 -12.89 -14.65
C ILE A 548 -10.21 -13.38 -16.09
N HIS A 549 -9.16 -13.25 -16.90
CA HIS A 549 -9.17 -13.78 -18.28
C HIS A 549 -9.35 -15.30 -18.30
N PHE A 550 -8.73 -16.02 -17.37
CA PHE A 550 -8.98 -17.45 -17.22
C PHE A 550 -10.47 -17.75 -16.96
N SER A 551 -11.10 -17.00 -16.06
CA SER A 551 -12.51 -17.12 -15.73
C SER A 551 -13.43 -16.76 -16.90
N ILE A 552 -13.10 -15.71 -17.66
CA ILE A 552 -13.79 -15.35 -18.92
C ILE A 552 -13.71 -16.51 -19.92
N GLY A 553 -12.53 -17.11 -20.09
CA GLY A 553 -12.36 -18.28 -20.96
C GLY A 553 -13.29 -19.43 -20.53
N VAL A 554 -13.30 -19.75 -19.24
CA VAL A 554 -14.17 -20.79 -18.67
C VAL A 554 -15.66 -20.51 -18.89
N CYS A 555 -16.12 -19.26 -18.74
CA CYS A 555 -17.50 -18.85 -19.04
C CYS A 555 -17.85 -19.07 -20.52
N ASN A 556 -16.99 -18.60 -21.42
CA ASN A 556 -17.16 -18.77 -22.86
C ASN A 556 -17.22 -20.24 -23.27
N GLN A 557 -16.40 -21.11 -22.67
CA GLN A 557 -16.48 -22.56 -22.89
C GLN A 557 -17.84 -23.16 -22.50
N ARG A 558 -18.45 -22.63 -21.43
CA ARG A 558 -19.74 -23.13 -20.93
C ARG A 558 -20.89 -22.63 -21.82
N LEU A 559 -20.85 -21.35 -22.18
CA LEU A 559 -21.83 -20.73 -23.08
C LEU A 559 -21.79 -21.38 -24.47
N SER A 560 -20.60 -21.65 -25.02
CA SER A 560 -20.48 -22.33 -26.32
C SER A 560 -21.09 -23.74 -26.34
N LYS A 561 -21.03 -24.46 -25.21
CA LYS A 561 -21.67 -25.78 -25.07
C LYS A 561 -23.20 -25.71 -25.03
N GLN A 562 -23.76 -24.59 -24.58
CA GLN A 562 -25.20 -24.37 -24.44
C GLN A 562 -25.83 -23.67 -25.65
N GLU A 563 -25.02 -22.98 -26.48
CA GLU A 563 -25.49 -22.17 -27.59
C GLU A 563 -25.82 -23.02 -28.85
N PRO A 564 -27.10 -23.10 -29.26
CA PRO A 564 -27.50 -23.79 -30.49
C PRO A 564 -27.11 -23.03 -31.76
N ASP A 565 -27.05 -21.68 -31.71
CA ASP A 565 -26.70 -20.88 -32.87
C ASP A 565 -25.22 -21.02 -33.22
N THR A 566 -24.92 -21.35 -34.48
CA THR A 566 -23.55 -21.68 -34.88
C THR A 566 -22.64 -20.45 -34.90
N GLU A 567 -23.15 -19.28 -35.28
CA GLU A 567 -22.36 -18.04 -35.35
C GLU A 567 -22.02 -17.54 -33.94
N LYS A 568 -23.00 -17.50 -33.05
CA LYS A 568 -22.79 -17.15 -31.64
C LYS A 568 -21.88 -18.14 -30.92
N ARG A 569 -22.04 -19.44 -31.19
CA ARG A 569 -21.15 -20.46 -30.63
C ARG A 569 -19.71 -20.27 -31.09
N SER A 570 -19.48 -20.04 -32.39
CA SER A 570 -18.14 -19.75 -32.91
C SER A 570 -17.54 -18.49 -32.26
N ALA A 571 -18.36 -17.47 -32.00
CA ALA A 571 -17.89 -16.28 -31.28
C ALA A 571 -17.42 -16.62 -29.85
N TYR A 572 -18.19 -17.39 -29.08
CA TYR A 572 -17.77 -17.86 -27.75
C TYR A 572 -16.52 -18.75 -27.80
N GLU A 573 -16.42 -19.65 -28.78
CA GLU A 573 -15.23 -20.50 -28.97
C GLU A 573 -13.97 -19.68 -29.26
N LYS A 574 -14.10 -18.59 -30.04
CA LYS A 574 -13.02 -17.64 -30.27
C LYS A 574 -12.64 -16.91 -28.97
N GLU A 575 -13.61 -16.35 -28.26
CA GLU A 575 -13.36 -15.63 -27.01
C GLU A 575 -12.75 -16.53 -25.92
N LEU A 576 -13.11 -17.82 -25.88
CA LEU A 576 -12.46 -18.82 -25.04
C LEU A 576 -10.95 -18.88 -25.32
N LEU A 577 -10.55 -19.06 -26.58
CA LEU A 577 -9.14 -19.20 -26.93
C LEU A 577 -8.39 -17.88 -26.73
N ASP A 578 -8.96 -16.75 -27.15
CA ASP A 578 -8.36 -15.42 -26.99
C ASP A 578 -8.11 -15.11 -25.50
N ASN A 579 -9.05 -15.43 -24.61
CA ASN A 579 -8.90 -15.17 -23.17
C ASN A 579 -7.96 -16.16 -22.47
N LEU A 580 -7.91 -17.44 -22.87
CA LEU A 580 -6.89 -18.36 -22.35
C LEU A 580 -5.48 -17.95 -22.80
N TRP A 581 -5.34 -17.43 -24.03
CA TRP A 581 -4.09 -16.86 -24.49
C TRP A 581 -3.70 -15.63 -23.66
N LEU A 582 -4.61 -14.69 -23.44
CA LEU A 582 -4.36 -13.50 -22.60
C LEU A 582 -3.99 -13.90 -21.16
N ALA A 583 -4.71 -14.84 -20.56
CA ALA A 583 -4.38 -15.36 -19.22
C ALA A 583 -2.95 -15.93 -19.18
N HIS A 584 -2.53 -16.65 -20.22
CA HIS A 584 -1.15 -17.11 -20.36
C HIS A 584 -0.14 -15.96 -20.48
N GLN A 585 -0.43 -14.93 -21.28
CA GLN A 585 0.45 -13.76 -21.43
C GLN A 585 0.65 -13.02 -20.09
N PHE A 586 -0.38 -12.99 -19.24
CA PHE A 586 -0.29 -12.43 -17.89
C PHE A 586 0.30 -13.38 -16.83
N GLY A 587 0.67 -14.62 -17.21
CA GLY A 587 1.41 -15.55 -16.34
C GLY A 587 0.61 -16.72 -15.76
N HIS A 588 -0.66 -16.93 -16.17
CA HIS A 588 -1.49 -17.98 -15.59
C HIS A 588 -0.93 -19.37 -15.92
N LYS A 589 -0.54 -20.11 -14.88
CA LYS A 589 0.22 -21.38 -15.02
C LYS A 589 -0.49 -22.45 -15.84
N GLU A 590 -1.81 -22.54 -15.73
CA GLU A 590 -2.62 -23.59 -16.40
C GLU A 590 -3.17 -23.14 -17.76
N ALA A 591 -3.16 -21.84 -18.06
CA ALA A 591 -3.91 -21.31 -19.19
C ALA A 591 -3.34 -21.79 -20.53
N TRP A 592 -2.01 -21.96 -20.61
CA TRP A 592 -1.36 -22.43 -21.83
C TRP A 592 -1.73 -23.86 -22.21
N GLY A 593 -1.71 -24.78 -21.23
CA GLY A 593 -2.10 -26.16 -21.44
C GLY A 593 -3.57 -26.26 -21.87
N LEU A 594 -4.44 -25.50 -21.20
CA LEU A 594 -5.86 -25.45 -21.54
C LEU A 594 -6.13 -24.79 -22.88
N PHE A 595 -5.41 -23.73 -23.25
CA PHE A 595 -5.48 -23.12 -24.58
C PHE A 595 -5.20 -24.17 -25.66
N LEU A 596 -4.09 -24.90 -25.52
CA LEU A 596 -3.68 -25.94 -26.46
C LEU A 596 -4.71 -27.07 -26.57
N LEU A 597 -5.24 -27.56 -25.45
CA LEU A 597 -6.26 -28.61 -25.47
C LEU A 597 -7.57 -28.14 -26.10
N ASN A 598 -8.01 -26.91 -25.81
CA ASN A 598 -9.28 -26.38 -26.30
C ASN A 598 -9.28 -26.06 -27.80
N ILE A 599 -8.12 -25.94 -28.46
CA ILE A 599 -8.05 -25.81 -29.94
C ILE A 599 -8.74 -26.99 -30.64
N PHE A 600 -8.73 -28.19 -30.06
CA PHE A 600 -9.52 -29.31 -30.60
C PHE A 600 -11.00 -29.26 -30.20
N GLU A 601 -11.31 -28.74 -29.02
CA GLU A 601 -12.67 -28.75 -28.45
C GLU A 601 -13.63 -27.80 -29.19
N VAL A 602 -13.12 -26.79 -29.90
CA VAL A 602 -13.95 -25.89 -30.71
C VAL A 602 -14.61 -26.64 -31.87
N LYS A 603 -15.89 -26.35 -32.12
CA LYS A 603 -16.62 -26.92 -33.26
C LYS A 603 -16.33 -26.18 -34.57
N ASP A 604 -15.85 -24.94 -34.49
CA ASP A 604 -15.36 -24.20 -35.64
C ASP A 604 -13.99 -24.73 -36.11
N ILE A 605 -14.04 -25.62 -37.10
CA ILE A 605 -12.84 -26.22 -37.71
C ILE A 605 -11.90 -25.15 -38.28
N THR A 606 -12.44 -24.03 -38.79
CA THR A 606 -11.60 -22.97 -39.36
C THR A 606 -10.82 -22.24 -38.27
N LEU A 607 -11.39 -22.10 -37.07
CA LEU A 607 -10.70 -21.57 -35.91
C LEU A 607 -9.59 -22.50 -35.45
N ALA A 608 -9.85 -23.82 -35.37
CA ALA A 608 -8.83 -24.80 -35.03
C ALA A 608 -7.64 -24.78 -36.02
N HIS A 609 -7.91 -24.65 -37.32
CA HIS A 609 -6.88 -24.58 -38.37
C HIS A 609 -5.98 -23.36 -38.25
N LYS A 610 -6.52 -22.19 -37.83
CA LYS A 610 -5.72 -20.97 -37.63
C LYS A 610 -4.60 -21.16 -36.61
N HIS A 611 -4.77 -22.08 -35.66
CA HIS A 611 -3.76 -22.37 -34.63
C HIS A 611 -2.92 -23.62 -34.92
N LEU A 612 -3.14 -24.32 -36.03
CA LEU A 612 -2.46 -25.60 -36.32
C LEU A 612 -0.93 -25.48 -36.32
N GLU A 613 -0.40 -24.42 -36.93
CA GLU A 613 1.04 -24.19 -36.99
C GLU A 613 1.64 -24.04 -35.59
N LEU A 614 0.99 -23.27 -34.72
CA LEU A 614 1.39 -23.08 -33.33
C LEU A 614 1.40 -24.41 -32.56
N VAL A 615 0.33 -25.20 -32.66
CA VAL A 615 0.26 -26.53 -32.02
C VAL A 615 1.36 -27.44 -32.56
N GLN A 616 1.65 -27.38 -33.87
CA GLN A 616 2.73 -28.16 -34.48
C GLN A 616 4.12 -27.77 -33.95
N GLN A 617 4.39 -26.48 -33.80
CA GLN A 617 5.63 -25.98 -33.22
C GLN A 617 5.79 -26.43 -31.77
N GLU A 618 4.75 -26.31 -30.95
CA GLU A 618 4.78 -26.71 -29.55
C GLU A 618 4.92 -28.22 -29.36
N ALA A 619 4.21 -29.03 -30.15
CA ALA A 619 4.37 -30.48 -30.11
C ALA A 619 5.80 -30.89 -30.50
N ASN A 620 6.43 -30.21 -31.46
CA ASN A 620 7.82 -30.46 -31.82
C ASN A 620 8.81 -30.11 -30.69
N LYS A 621 8.46 -29.18 -29.80
CA LYS A 621 9.26 -28.83 -28.61
C LYS A 621 9.12 -29.83 -27.46
N GLY A 622 8.19 -30.78 -27.55
CA GLY A 622 7.92 -31.72 -26.46
C GLY A 622 6.64 -31.42 -25.67
N THR A 623 5.89 -30.37 -25.98
CA THR A 623 4.75 -29.95 -25.15
C THR A 623 3.61 -31.00 -25.19
N LEU A 624 3.35 -31.66 -24.06
CA LEU A 624 2.35 -32.74 -23.92
C LEU A 624 0.97 -32.35 -24.50
N HIS A 625 0.41 -31.22 -24.03
CA HIS A 625 -0.91 -30.75 -24.43
C HIS A 625 -1.01 -30.57 -25.95
N ALA A 626 0.04 -30.05 -26.59
CA ALA A 626 0.08 -29.88 -28.04
C ALA A 626 0.14 -31.22 -28.81
N MET A 627 0.92 -32.20 -28.32
CA MET A 627 0.97 -33.53 -28.92
C MET A 627 -0.39 -34.24 -28.86
N VAL A 628 -1.06 -34.14 -27.71
CA VAL A 628 -2.42 -34.67 -27.52
C VAL A 628 -3.39 -33.96 -28.48
N THR A 629 -3.35 -32.63 -28.58
CA THR A 629 -4.19 -31.86 -29.50
C THR A 629 -3.96 -32.24 -30.96
N LEU A 630 -2.71 -32.36 -31.43
CA LEU A 630 -2.42 -32.79 -32.82
C LEU A 630 -2.93 -34.20 -33.11
N SER A 631 -2.76 -35.11 -32.15
CA SER A 631 -3.30 -36.46 -32.27
C SER A 631 -4.82 -36.40 -32.48
N ARG A 632 -5.53 -35.60 -31.69
CA ARG A 632 -6.98 -35.45 -31.80
C ARG A 632 -7.40 -34.76 -33.11
N LEU A 633 -6.74 -33.67 -33.51
CA LEU A 633 -7.02 -32.95 -34.76
C LEU A 633 -6.88 -33.87 -35.99
N HIS A 634 -5.76 -34.59 -36.12
CA HIS A 634 -5.58 -35.55 -37.21
C HIS A 634 -6.49 -36.78 -37.09
N GLY A 635 -6.97 -37.09 -35.88
CA GLY A 635 -7.93 -38.17 -35.64
C GLY A 635 -9.39 -37.78 -35.92
N ASN A 636 -9.68 -36.49 -36.13
CA ASN A 636 -11.02 -35.97 -36.30
C ASN A 636 -11.60 -36.31 -37.68
N LYS A 637 -12.50 -37.30 -37.74
CA LYS A 637 -13.15 -37.72 -38.99
C LYS A 637 -14.04 -36.64 -39.62
N HIS A 638 -14.46 -35.64 -38.84
CA HIS A 638 -15.30 -34.55 -39.33
C HIS A 638 -14.48 -33.50 -40.10
N ASP A 639 -13.18 -33.44 -39.87
CA ASP A 639 -12.25 -32.56 -40.56
C ASP A 639 -11.60 -33.30 -41.73
N ARG A 640 -12.25 -33.26 -42.90
CA ARG A 640 -11.76 -33.98 -44.10
C ARG A 640 -10.42 -33.45 -44.63
N THR A 641 -10.03 -32.25 -44.22
CA THR A 641 -8.79 -31.59 -44.65
C THR A 641 -7.58 -32.04 -43.84
N LEU A 642 -7.71 -32.19 -42.52
CA LEU A 642 -6.61 -32.62 -41.64
C LEU A 642 -6.62 -34.10 -41.27
N PHE A 643 -7.73 -34.81 -41.51
CA PHE A 643 -7.89 -36.20 -41.09
C PHE A 643 -6.78 -37.11 -41.65
N ASN A 644 -5.95 -37.63 -40.75
CA ASN A 644 -4.88 -38.56 -41.03
C ASN A 644 -4.61 -39.43 -39.81
N MET A 645 -5.26 -40.61 -39.75
CA MET A 645 -5.15 -41.52 -38.61
C MET A 645 -3.71 -41.99 -38.33
N LYS A 646 -2.84 -42.05 -39.34
CA LYS A 646 -1.42 -42.42 -39.14
C LYS A 646 -0.65 -41.32 -38.40
N LEU A 647 -0.85 -40.05 -38.79
CA LEU A 647 -0.26 -38.92 -38.08
C LEU A 647 -0.85 -38.77 -36.68
N SER A 648 -2.15 -39.03 -36.53
CA SER A 648 -2.81 -39.07 -35.23
C SER A 648 -2.14 -40.07 -34.27
N ALA A 649 -1.99 -41.34 -34.70
CA ALA A 649 -1.34 -42.37 -33.90
C ALA A 649 0.13 -42.04 -33.59
N ARG A 650 0.86 -41.43 -34.54
CA ARG A 650 2.25 -41.00 -34.33
C ARG A 650 2.37 -39.98 -33.19
N TRP A 651 1.51 -38.96 -33.16
CA TRP A 651 1.53 -37.96 -32.08
C TRP A 651 1.06 -38.55 -30.74
N ALA A 652 0.08 -39.45 -30.75
CA ALA A 652 -0.30 -40.20 -29.55
C ALA A 652 0.86 -41.05 -29.01
N HIS A 653 1.64 -41.71 -29.88
CA HIS A 653 2.82 -42.47 -29.49
C HIS A 653 3.90 -41.59 -28.85
N PHE A 654 4.16 -40.40 -29.41
CA PHE A 654 5.10 -39.45 -28.79
C PHE A 654 4.62 -38.96 -27.41
N ALA A 655 3.35 -38.61 -27.28
CA ALA A 655 2.78 -38.20 -25.99
C ALA A 655 2.90 -39.31 -24.94
N PHE A 656 2.52 -40.55 -25.29
CA PHE A 656 2.60 -41.71 -24.39
C PHE A 656 4.04 -42.07 -24.03
N THR A 657 4.99 -41.91 -24.96
CA THR A 657 6.39 -42.28 -24.72
C THR A 657 7.11 -41.28 -23.82
N LEU A 658 6.81 -39.98 -23.97
CA LEU A 658 7.44 -38.93 -23.17
C LEU A 658 6.74 -38.73 -21.81
N TYR A 659 5.44 -39.04 -21.73
CA TYR A 659 4.60 -38.80 -20.55
C TYR A 659 3.69 -40.01 -20.24
N PRO A 660 4.24 -41.21 -20.00
CA PRO A 660 3.48 -42.46 -19.90
C PRO A 660 2.46 -42.48 -18.76
N ASP A 661 2.77 -41.81 -17.64
CA ASP A 661 1.93 -41.81 -16.43
C ASP A 661 1.02 -40.57 -16.33
N ASN A 662 0.98 -39.73 -17.37
CA ASN A 662 0.16 -38.51 -17.33
C ASN A 662 -1.29 -38.79 -17.72
N GLU A 663 -2.22 -38.48 -16.81
CA GLU A 663 -3.66 -38.74 -16.95
C GLU A 663 -4.27 -38.13 -18.22
N ILE A 664 -3.79 -36.96 -18.66
CA ILE A 664 -4.29 -36.27 -19.87
C ILE A 664 -4.14 -37.17 -21.11
N VAL A 665 -3.06 -37.96 -21.21
CA VAL A 665 -2.82 -38.85 -22.35
C VAL A 665 -3.95 -39.87 -22.45
N MET A 666 -4.29 -40.53 -21.34
CA MET A 666 -5.33 -41.54 -21.32
C MET A 666 -6.72 -40.91 -21.47
N ASP A 667 -7.03 -39.86 -20.72
CA ASP A 667 -8.34 -39.20 -20.76
C ASP A 667 -8.68 -38.68 -22.15
N CYS A 668 -7.71 -38.07 -22.83
CA CYS A 668 -7.95 -37.43 -24.12
C CYS A 668 -7.81 -38.40 -25.32
N LEU A 669 -7.06 -39.50 -25.21
CA LEU A 669 -6.73 -40.36 -26.35
C LEU A 669 -7.30 -41.78 -26.26
N ASP A 670 -7.80 -42.23 -25.12
CA ASP A 670 -8.34 -43.59 -24.95
C ASP A 670 -9.45 -43.88 -25.96
N HIS A 671 -10.46 -43.02 -26.01
CA HIS A 671 -11.55 -43.15 -26.98
C HIS A 671 -11.10 -43.07 -28.45
N LEU A 672 -9.92 -42.52 -28.74
CA LEU A 672 -9.42 -42.37 -30.11
C LEU A 672 -8.54 -43.56 -30.54
N HIS A 673 -7.74 -44.10 -29.63
CA HIS A 673 -6.69 -45.09 -29.93
C HIS A 673 -6.69 -46.35 -29.05
N PHE A 674 -7.30 -46.35 -27.86
CA PHE A 674 -7.07 -47.40 -26.85
C PHE A 674 -8.32 -48.06 -26.26
N ASP A 675 -9.53 -47.55 -26.44
CA ASP A 675 -10.75 -48.05 -25.79
C ASP A 675 -11.22 -49.45 -26.27
N SER A 676 -10.64 -49.96 -27.37
CA SER A 676 -11.09 -51.19 -28.01
C SER A 676 -9.93 -51.96 -28.64
N PHE A 677 -10.08 -53.29 -28.69
CA PHE A 677 -9.09 -54.21 -29.25
C PHE A 677 -8.61 -53.77 -30.65
N TRP A 678 -9.55 -53.38 -31.52
CA TRP A 678 -9.23 -52.96 -32.88
C TRP A 678 -8.47 -51.63 -32.95
N LYS A 679 -8.73 -50.69 -32.05
CA LYS A 679 -7.98 -49.42 -32.00
C LYS A 679 -6.57 -49.66 -31.46
N ARG A 680 -6.42 -50.49 -30.42
CA ARG A 680 -5.11 -50.92 -29.91
C ARG A 680 -4.28 -51.63 -30.97
N PHE A 681 -4.89 -52.53 -31.75
CA PHE A 681 -4.22 -53.23 -32.86
C PHE A 681 -3.81 -52.31 -34.01
N ARG A 682 -4.55 -51.21 -34.25
CA ARG A 682 -4.21 -50.19 -35.25
C ARG A 682 -3.12 -49.22 -34.76
N PHE A 683 -3.04 -49.02 -33.45
CA PHE A 683 -2.04 -48.17 -32.81
C PHE A 683 -0.68 -48.86 -32.68
N ALA A 684 -0.70 -50.15 -32.33
CA ALA A 684 0.47 -51.04 -32.35
C ALA A 684 0.99 -51.25 -33.78
#